data_AF-A0A0Q8W8L6-F1
#
_entry.id   AF-A0A0Q8W8L6-F1
#
_cell.length_a   1.000
_cell.length_b   1.000
_cell.length_c   1.000
_cell.angle_alpha   90.00
_cell.angle_beta   90.00
_cell.angle_gamma   90.00
#
_symmetry.space_group_name_H-M   'P 1'
#
loop_
_entity.id
_entity.type
_entity.pdbx_description
1 polymer ?
#
loop_
_entity_poly.entity_id
_entity_poly.type
_entity_poly.pdbx_seq_one_letter_code
_entity_poly.pdbx_strand_id
1 'polypeptide(L)'
;MDQPCYDNARTGPPGVEMPSSIENAYELLAEPGQWYLDKAGDKVYYIPRAGETMSSTPVVAPVAESLLKVVGTASDPVENLTVSGLTFEYSTWLRPSTTEGFVDLQGNYVFTGTGRANQAQAPASVSFDHAEGITFAKNTLRYLGSAGVSFGGGGSNNVVEDNLIEKIAGNGINIGDGAPIATPIANLVVEDSTRVANNVVRDVANEFEGGVGIFAGWVKNTTIEHNDVSNVPYTGISLGWGWGDPSPMVNNHILNNRVHNVMQSTARDGGAIYINGAHASSPASTLEGNYVSENSQPSCSLYLDNGVSYWTVDSNVVDRASKFWVCIQNEAAPFAPNNTLTNNIAGPAQEYRTVHGYPASTTDTGNSVGVTTWSATAKRIIAQSGLDAGHVPGAASQVNLVRTATVSASSTVSPYTADAASDGKSETGWSSSATDTGAYWQADLGSSKSLSQIQILTRTGYDHPTTRENFRIRVSGSATTGSGGTVVCARGTTELPYRARFVCDVPTGTSGRYVTVEKTDGVQFFLAEVRAFGSGTHRVDRTATASVVGSSSASGYPVTRVKDGDVWTSWRATGSAGAFAQFDFGSAVDLAAIQVAPARDFDDPSSRANFEVRVSNNSNFSLGSTLVCSQGATALGINDTRDCAVPAGTWRYMAVTTSNSSPFSLGEVAAWSTVGAP
;
A
#
# COMPACT_ATOMS: atom_id res chain seq x y z
N MET A 1 -19.56 24.70 -20.34
CA MET A 1 -20.14 24.55 -19.00
C MET A 1 -21.42 25.35 -18.96
N ASP A 2 -22.52 24.72 -18.58
CA ASP A 2 -23.80 25.39 -18.40
C ASP A 2 -23.87 26.11 -17.05
N GLN A 3 -24.90 26.93 -16.86
CA GLN A 3 -25.21 27.50 -15.56
C GLN A 3 -26.02 26.51 -14.71
N PRO A 4 -25.81 26.44 -13.38
CA PRO A 4 -25.01 27.35 -12.55
C PRO A 4 -23.52 26.98 -12.40
N CYS A 5 -23.07 25.85 -12.97
CA CYS A 5 -21.70 25.36 -12.81
C CYS A 5 -20.65 26.43 -13.14
N TYR A 6 -20.84 27.14 -14.25
CA TYR A 6 -19.85 28.10 -14.71
C TYR A 6 -19.74 29.32 -13.79
N ASP A 7 -20.86 29.88 -13.35
CA ASP A 7 -20.85 30.99 -12.39
C ASP A 7 -20.21 30.55 -11.07
N ASN A 8 -20.59 29.38 -10.56
CA ASN A 8 -20.01 28.79 -9.36
C ASN A 8 -18.47 28.62 -9.47
N ALA A 9 -17.98 28.12 -10.60
CA ALA A 9 -16.55 27.93 -10.86
C ALA A 9 -15.76 29.26 -10.93
N ARG A 10 -16.43 30.37 -11.25
CA ARG A 10 -15.85 31.72 -11.17
C ARG A 10 -16.02 32.38 -9.80
N THR A 11 -16.80 31.78 -8.90
CA THR A 11 -17.13 32.38 -7.61
C THR A 11 -16.00 32.12 -6.61
N GLY A 12 -14.95 32.93 -6.65
CA GLY A 12 -13.81 32.81 -5.72
C GLY A 12 -12.46 33.19 -6.29
N PRO A 13 -11.47 33.54 -5.46
CA PRO A 13 -10.08 33.61 -5.89
C PRO A 13 -9.32 32.29 -5.63
N PRO A 14 -8.54 31.78 -6.60
CA PRO A 14 -8.60 32.12 -8.02
C PRO A 14 -9.85 31.48 -8.65
N GLY A 15 -10.57 32.24 -9.49
CA GLY A 15 -11.72 31.73 -10.23
C GLY A 15 -11.23 31.02 -11.50
N VAL A 16 -12.02 30.09 -12.04
CA VAL A 16 -11.64 29.40 -13.28
C VAL A 16 -11.60 30.39 -14.45
N GLU A 17 -10.48 30.42 -15.17
CA GLU A 17 -10.30 31.20 -16.40
C GLU A 17 -10.53 30.34 -17.66
N MET A 18 -9.45 29.86 -18.29
CA MET A 18 -9.48 28.99 -19.47
C MET A 18 -9.49 27.52 -19.06
N PRO A 19 -10.21 26.63 -19.77
CA PRO A 19 -10.17 25.20 -19.50
C PRO A 19 -8.77 24.64 -19.79
N SER A 20 -8.27 23.78 -18.91
CA SER A 20 -6.99 23.08 -19.09
C SER A 20 -7.12 21.83 -19.98
N SER A 21 -8.31 21.24 -20.05
CA SER A 21 -8.65 20.08 -20.88
C SER A 21 -10.11 20.14 -21.33
N ILE A 22 -10.45 19.33 -22.33
CA ILE A 22 -11.82 19.12 -22.83
C ILE A 22 -11.97 17.61 -23.05
N GLU A 23 -13.13 17.07 -22.71
CA GLU A 23 -13.46 15.64 -22.86
C GLU A 23 -14.92 15.44 -23.29
N ASN A 24 -15.35 14.18 -23.40
CA ASN A 24 -16.73 13.77 -23.73
C ASN A 24 -17.25 14.32 -25.07
N ALA A 25 -16.43 14.22 -26.12
CA ALA A 25 -16.82 14.51 -27.51
C ALA A 25 -16.27 13.43 -28.45
N TYR A 26 -17.06 13.04 -29.45
CA TYR A 26 -16.68 11.99 -30.40
C TYR A 26 -15.41 12.37 -31.18
N GLU A 27 -15.27 13.64 -31.52
CA GLU A 27 -14.14 14.20 -32.27
C GLU A 27 -12.81 14.11 -31.52
N LEU A 28 -12.83 13.87 -30.20
CA LEU A 28 -11.64 13.70 -29.37
C LEU A 28 -11.17 12.24 -29.27
N LEU A 29 -11.93 11.30 -29.84
CA LEU A 29 -11.60 9.88 -29.85
C LEU A 29 -10.47 9.59 -30.85
N ALA A 30 -9.23 9.43 -30.34
CA ALA A 30 -8.02 9.35 -31.17
C ALA A 30 -7.09 8.17 -30.82
N GLU A 31 -7.04 7.76 -29.55
CA GLU A 31 -6.06 6.80 -29.04
C GLU A 31 -6.70 5.51 -28.47
N PRO A 32 -6.01 4.35 -28.59
CA PRO A 32 -6.45 3.11 -27.95
C PRO A 32 -6.74 3.26 -26.46
N GLY A 33 -7.88 2.74 -26.02
CA GLY A 33 -8.37 2.83 -24.65
C GLY A 33 -9.32 3.99 -24.37
N GLN A 34 -9.48 4.94 -25.30
CA GLN A 34 -10.49 6.00 -25.20
C GLN A 34 -11.87 5.49 -25.63
N TRP A 35 -12.92 6.08 -25.05
CA TRP A 35 -14.32 5.77 -25.35
C TRP A 35 -15.17 7.04 -25.40
N TYR A 36 -16.35 6.95 -26.02
CA TYR A 36 -17.36 7.99 -26.07
C TYR A 36 -18.77 7.39 -26.05
N LEU A 37 -19.67 7.95 -25.25
CA LEU A 37 -21.08 7.58 -25.21
C LEU A 37 -21.92 8.60 -25.99
N ASP A 38 -22.38 8.20 -27.17
CA ASP A 38 -23.39 8.92 -27.93
C ASP A 38 -24.78 8.60 -27.37
N LYS A 39 -25.24 9.43 -26.44
CA LYS A 39 -26.58 9.27 -25.83
C LYS A 39 -27.72 9.44 -26.82
N ALA A 40 -27.55 10.27 -27.86
CA ALA A 40 -28.60 10.51 -28.85
C ALA A 40 -28.72 9.35 -29.84
N GLY A 41 -27.58 8.76 -30.21
CA GLY A 41 -27.50 7.59 -31.10
C GLY A 41 -27.62 6.24 -30.41
N ASP A 42 -27.68 6.21 -29.06
CA ASP A 42 -27.68 5.01 -28.21
C ASP A 42 -26.49 4.07 -28.51
N LYS A 43 -25.28 4.66 -28.56
CA LYS A 43 -24.06 3.95 -28.95
C LYS A 43 -22.88 4.30 -28.05
N VAL A 44 -22.10 3.28 -27.72
CA VAL A 44 -20.75 3.45 -27.15
C VAL A 44 -19.73 3.18 -28.23
N TYR A 45 -18.84 4.15 -28.45
CA TYR A 45 -17.67 4.01 -29.30
C TYR A 45 -16.45 3.76 -28.40
N TYR A 46 -15.59 2.82 -28.78
CA TYR A 46 -14.39 2.47 -28.04
C TYR A 46 -13.28 2.12 -29.02
N ILE A 47 -12.07 2.67 -28.83
CA ILE A 47 -10.88 2.23 -29.57
C ILE A 47 -10.22 1.14 -28.72
N PRO A 48 -10.20 -0.15 -29.15
CA PRO A 48 -9.63 -1.22 -28.35
C PRO A 48 -8.14 -1.04 -28.12
N ARG A 49 -7.67 -1.34 -26.91
CA ARG A 49 -6.24 -1.42 -26.59
C ARG A 49 -5.62 -2.66 -27.23
N ALA A 50 -4.30 -2.65 -27.37
CA ALA A 50 -3.57 -3.81 -27.86
C ALA A 50 -3.85 -5.05 -26.99
N GLY A 51 -4.35 -6.12 -27.61
CA GLY A 51 -4.71 -7.38 -26.94
C GLY A 51 -6.19 -7.54 -26.61
N GLU A 52 -6.99 -6.47 -26.69
CA GLU A 52 -8.44 -6.57 -26.52
C GLU A 52 -9.12 -7.05 -27.80
N THR A 53 -10.07 -7.98 -27.65
CA THR A 53 -10.88 -8.49 -28.75
C THR A 53 -12.34 -8.23 -28.41
N MET A 54 -12.96 -7.26 -29.07
CA MET A 54 -14.28 -6.74 -28.65
C MET A 54 -15.42 -7.77 -28.65
N SER A 55 -15.30 -8.89 -29.37
CA SER A 55 -16.26 -9.99 -29.30
C SER A 55 -16.20 -10.79 -27.99
N SER A 56 -15.16 -10.60 -27.18
CA SER A 56 -14.91 -11.37 -25.94
C SER A 56 -14.43 -10.53 -24.75
N THR A 57 -13.97 -9.29 -24.97
CA THR A 57 -13.56 -8.38 -23.89
C THR A 57 -14.79 -8.00 -23.05
N PRO A 58 -14.80 -8.24 -21.72
CA PRO A 58 -15.85 -7.75 -20.85
C PRO A 58 -15.87 -6.22 -20.83
N VAL A 59 -17.04 -5.63 -21.03
CA VAL A 59 -17.27 -4.18 -20.93
C VAL A 59 -18.33 -3.95 -19.86
N VAL A 60 -18.03 -3.09 -18.89
CA VAL A 60 -18.92 -2.76 -17.79
C VAL A 60 -19.19 -1.27 -17.80
N ALA A 61 -20.46 -0.89 -17.79
CA ALA A 61 -20.91 0.47 -17.55
C ALA A 61 -21.68 0.51 -16.22
N PRO A 62 -21.24 1.29 -15.22
CA PRO A 62 -21.90 1.32 -13.93
C PRO A 62 -23.24 2.07 -14.01
N VAL A 63 -24.24 1.60 -13.24
CA VAL A 63 -25.58 2.21 -13.20
C VAL A 63 -26.06 2.57 -11.79
N ALA A 64 -25.49 1.95 -10.75
CA ALA A 64 -25.85 2.21 -9.37
C ALA A 64 -24.94 3.31 -8.81
N GLU A 65 -25.51 4.32 -8.14
CA GLU A 65 -24.71 5.35 -7.46
C GLU A 65 -24.26 4.91 -6.05
N SER A 66 -25.00 3.99 -5.43
CA SER A 66 -24.67 3.42 -4.12
C SER A 66 -24.85 1.91 -4.15
N LEU A 67 -23.88 1.20 -3.56
CA LEU A 67 -23.82 -0.26 -3.46
C LEU A 67 -24.24 -0.75 -2.07
N LEU A 68 -23.96 0.04 -1.03
CA LEU A 68 -24.43 -0.19 0.33
C LEU A 68 -24.72 1.15 1.02
N LYS A 69 -25.90 1.27 1.61
CA LYS A 69 -26.30 2.45 2.39
C LYS A 69 -26.89 1.99 3.72
N VAL A 70 -26.26 2.38 4.81
CA VAL A 70 -26.69 2.13 6.19
C VAL A 70 -27.07 3.47 6.80
N VAL A 71 -28.33 3.64 7.17
CA VAL A 71 -28.89 4.93 7.60
C VAL A 71 -29.64 4.75 8.90
N GLY A 72 -29.17 5.41 9.94
CA GLY A 72 -29.89 5.63 11.19
C GLY A 72 -30.44 7.05 11.26
N THR A 73 -30.74 7.48 12.47
CA THR A 73 -31.04 8.87 12.80
C THR A 73 -30.35 9.24 14.11
N ALA A 74 -30.20 10.53 14.41
CA ALA A 74 -29.63 10.98 15.68
C ALA A 74 -30.33 10.42 16.93
N SER A 75 -31.61 10.05 16.84
CA SER A 75 -32.38 9.44 17.93
C SER A 75 -32.45 7.91 17.89
N ASP A 76 -32.04 7.29 16.79
CA ASP A 76 -32.13 5.85 16.53
C ASP A 76 -31.01 5.47 15.55
N PRO A 77 -29.74 5.45 16.00
CA PRO A 77 -28.60 5.13 15.15
C PRO A 77 -28.60 3.66 14.77
N VAL A 78 -27.95 3.30 13.67
CA VAL A 78 -27.66 1.90 13.38
C VAL A 78 -26.47 1.46 14.21
N GLU A 79 -26.62 0.41 15.00
CA GLU A 79 -25.58 -0.02 15.94
C GLU A 79 -25.03 -1.42 15.64
N ASN A 80 -23.76 -1.66 15.98
CA ASN A 80 -23.15 -2.99 16.11
C ASN A 80 -23.20 -3.86 14.84
N LEU A 81 -22.98 -3.25 13.67
CA LEU A 81 -22.93 -3.94 12.38
C LEU A 81 -21.49 -4.19 11.94
N THR A 82 -21.20 -5.42 11.50
CA THR A 82 -19.95 -5.74 10.81
C THR A 82 -20.19 -5.98 9.33
N VAL A 83 -19.44 -5.26 8.49
CA VAL A 83 -19.38 -5.48 7.04
C VAL A 83 -17.96 -5.92 6.71
N SER A 84 -17.79 -7.19 6.33
CA SER A 84 -16.47 -7.75 6.13
C SER A 84 -16.38 -8.78 5.02
N GLY A 85 -15.23 -8.82 4.35
CA GLY A 85 -14.92 -9.82 3.32
C GLY A 85 -15.65 -9.57 2.00
N LEU A 86 -16.17 -8.36 1.75
CA LEU A 86 -16.93 -8.02 0.55
C LEU A 86 -16.13 -7.19 -0.45
N THR A 87 -16.34 -7.49 -1.74
CA THR A 87 -15.82 -6.69 -2.85
C THR A 87 -16.94 -5.82 -3.42
N PHE A 88 -16.73 -4.50 -3.44
CA PHE A 88 -17.64 -3.50 -4.00
C PHE A 88 -17.04 -2.93 -5.28
N GLU A 89 -17.77 -3.08 -6.40
CA GLU A 89 -17.30 -2.64 -7.71
C GLU A 89 -18.41 -1.97 -8.53
N TYR A 90 -17.99 -1.08 -9.44
CA TYR A 90 -18.81 -0.54 -10.52
C TYR A 90 -20.02 0.29 -10.05
N SER A 91 -19.74 1.37 -9.32
CA SER A 91 -20.70 2.45 -9.07
C SER A 91 -20.48 3.65 -10.01
N THR A 92 -21.51 4.47 -10.20
CA THR A 92 -21.47 5.70 -11.00
C THR A 92 -21.78 6.93 -10.14
N TRP A 93 -21.59 8.12 -10.68
CA TRP A 93 -22.17 9.35 -10.14
C TRP A 93 -22.36 10.36 -11.28
N LEU A 94 -23.61 10.64 -11.62
CA LEU A 94 -23.92 11.37 -12.84
C LEU A 94 -24.06 12.89 -12.63
N ARG A 95 -23.97 13.38 -11.39
CA ARG A 95 -24.09 14.82 -11.08
C ARG A 95 -23.13 15.69 -11.91
N PRO A 96 -21.83 15.34 -12.09
CA PRO A 96 -20.91 16.14 -12.90
C PRO A 96 -21.35 16.31 -14.36
N SER A 97 -22.16 15.38 -14.89
CA SER A 97 -22.73 15.43 -16.25
C SER A 97 -24.02 16.25 -16.37
N THR A 98 -24.49 16.87 -15.28
CA THR A 98 -25.66 17.76 -15.27
C THR A 98 -25.23 19.22 -15.35
N THR A 99 -26.18 20.16 -15.43
CA THR A 99 -25.91 21.61 -15.44
C THR A 99 -25.25 22.12 -14.15
N GLU A 100 -25.33 21.35 -13.06
CA GLU A 100 -24.63 21.63 -11.80
C GLU A 100 -23.11 21.46 -11.91
N GLY A 101 -22.64 20.58 -12.79
CA GLY A 101 -21.24 20.24 -12.97
C GLY A 101 -20.55 19.77 -11.68
N PHE A 102 -19.23 19.99 -11.60
CA PHE A 102 -18.40 19.65 -10.45
C PHE A 102 -17.51 20.85 -10.11
N VAL A 103 -17.98 21.67 -9.16
CA VAL A 103 -17.21 22.81 -8.63
C VAL A 103 -16.76 22.45 -7.22
N ASP A 104 -15.52 21.99 -7.12
CA ASP A 104 -14.89 21.58 -5.87
C ASP A 104 -14.43 22.80 -5.06
N LEU A 105 -14.77 22.81 -3.77
CA LEU A 105 -14.24 23.75 -2.80
C LEU A 105 -12.89 23.25 -2.27
N GLN A 106 -12.85 22.01 -1.78
CA GLN A 106 -11.69 21.31 -1.22
C GLN A 106 -12.09 19.86 -0.90
N GLY A 107 -11.23 18.88 -1.19
CA GLY A 107 -11.46 17.49 -0.76
C GLY A 107 -12.74 16.86 -1.31
N ASN A 108 -13.17 17.27 -2.51
CA ASN A 108 -14.43 16.88 -3.15
C ASN A 108 -15.70 17.32 -2.38
N TYR A 109 -15.61 18.37 -1.55
CA TYR A 109 -16.78 19.11 -1.09
C TYR A 109 -17.22 20.06 -2.20
N VAL A 110 -18.34 19.76 -2.84
CA VAL A 110 -18.78 20.49 -4.04
C VAL A 110 -19.88 21.50 -3.73
N PHE A 111 -19.88 22.62 -4.45
CA PHE A 111 -21.00 23.55 -4.41
C PHE A 111 -22.26 22.91 -4.99
N THR A 112 -23.39 23.07 -4.31
CA THR A 112 -24.71 22.54 -4.70
C THR A 112 -25.69 23.68 -4.95
N GLY A 113 -26.32 23.75 -6.12
CA GLY A 113 -27.12 24.91 -6.50
C GLY A 113 -26.28 26.18 -6.67
N THR A 114 -26.88 27.36 -6.50
CA THR A 114 -26.21 28.65 -6.77
C THR A 114 -25.50 29.21 -5.54
N GLY A 115 -24.21 29.52 -5.70
CA GLY A 115 -23.41 30.25 -4.71
C GLY A 115 -22.80 29.39 -3.61
N ARG A 116 -21.94 30.02 -2.80
CA ARG A 116 -21.11 29.37 -1.75
C ARG A 116 -21.85 28.99 -0.46
N ALA A 117 -23.16 29.15 -0.39
CA ALA A 117 -23.93 28.83 0.82
C ALA A 117 -24.26 27.35 0.94
N ASN A 118 -24.28 26.65 -0.20
CA ASN A 118 -24.74 25.28 -0.31
C ASN A 118 -23.57 24.42 -0.78
N GLN A 119 -23.15 23.48 0.05
CA GLN A 119 -22.13 22.50 -0.28
C GLN A 119 -22.52 21.10 0.20
N ALA A 120 -21.98 20.07 -0.44
CA ALA A 120 -22.07 18.70 0.04
C ALA A 120 -20.81 17.93 -0.35
N GLN A 121 -20.43 16.95 0.46
CA GLN A 121 -19.43 15.95 0.07
C GLN A 121 -19.93 15.16 -1.14
N ALA A 122 -19.04 14.86 -2.09
CA ALA A 122 -19.34 13.87 -3.13
C ALA A 122 -19.79 12.52 -2.49
N PRO A 123 -20.86 11.88 -2.98
CA PRO A 123 -21.43 10.70 -2.35
C PRO A 123 -20.47 9.51 -2.39
N ALA A 124 -20.48 8.69 -1.35
CA ALA A 124 -19.73 7.44 -1.35
C ALA A 124 -20.57 6.27 -1.83
N SER A 125 -19.90 5.31 -2.48
CA SER A 125 -20.54 4.09 -2.97
C SER A 125 -20.99 3.18 -1.83
N VAL A 126 -20.25 3.19 -0.72
CA VAL A 126 -20.64 2.59 0.56
C VAL A 126 -20.78 3.71 1.58
N SER A 127 -21.92 3.82 2.27
CA SER A 127 -22.13 4.90 3.24
C SER A 127 -22.82 4.43 4.51
N PHE A 128 -22.36 5.02 5.62
CA PHE A 128 -22.90 4.88 6.97
C PHE A 128 -23.27 6.28 7.46
N ASP A 129 -24.53 6.46 7.83
CA ASP A 129 -25.08 7.74 8.27
C ASP A 129 -25.77 7.52 9.62
N HIS A 130 -25.39 8.29 10.64
CA HIS A 130 -25.80 8.09 12.04
C HIS A 130 -25.61 6.64 12.50
N ALA A 131 -24.37 6.18 12.54
CA ALA A 131 -24.04 4.78 12.83
C ALA A 131 -23.01 4.66 13.97
N GLU A 132 -23.22 3.70 14.87
CA GLU A 132 -22.39 3.50 16.06
C GLU A 132 -21.84 2.07 16.16
N GLY A 133 -20.58 1.93 16.54
CA GLY A 133 -19.98 0.60 16.73
C GLY A 133 -19.91 -0.23 15.44
N ILE A 134 -19.81 0.42 14.28
CA ILE A 134 -19.72 -0.25 12.98
C ILE A 134 -18.29 -0.73 12.77
N THR A 135 -18.13 -1.97 12.31
CA THR A 135 -16.84 -2.50 11.83
C THR A 135 -16.89 -2.75 10.34
N PHE A 136 -16.19 -1.92 9.57
CA PHE A 136 -16.00 -2.09 8.12
C PHE A 136 -14.60 -2.64 7.86
N ALA A 137 -14.47 -3.97 7.78
CA ALA A 137 -13.18 -4.63 7.83
C ALA A 137 -12.91 -5.59 6.66
N LYS A 138 -11.68 -5.66 6.14
CA LYS A 138 -11.31 -6.69 5.13
C LYS A 138 -12.18 -6.64 3.87
N ASN A 139 -12.51 -5.44 3.40
CA ASN A 139 -13.27 -5.24 2.17
C ASN A 139 -12.36 -4.75 1.04
N THR A 140 -12.76 -5.02 -0.20
CA THR A 140 -12.13 -4.45 -1.41
C THR A 140 -13.11 -3.47 -2.04
N LEU A 141 -12.73 -2.21 -2.24
CA LEU A 141 -13.51 -1.23 -2.98
C LEU A 141 -12.70 -0.82 -4.20
N ARG A 142 -13.25 -1.02 -5.41
CA ARG A 142 -12.57 -0.61 -6.65
C ARG A 142 -13.48 -0.34 -7.83
N TYR A 143 -13.00 0.46 -8.78
CA TYR A 143 -13.76 0.86 -9.97
C TYR A 143 -15.06 1.59 -9.61
N LEU A 144 -14.96 2.61 -8.74
CA LEU A 144 -16.11 3.35 -8.21
C LEU A 144 -16.11 4.78 -8.75
N GLY A 145 -17.25 5.25 -9.27
CA GLY A 145 -17.40 6.53 -9.95
C GLY A 145 -17.57 7.77 -9.05
N SER A 146 -17.41 7.62 -7.74
CA SER A 146 -17.38 8.74 -6.79
C SER A 146 -16.50 8.38 -5.59
N ALA A 147 -16.84 8.73 -4.35
CA ALA A 147 -16.06 8.32 -3.19
C ALA A 147 -16.23 6.82 -2.87
N GLY A 148 -15.24 6.23 -2.19
CA GLY A 148 -15.22 4.82 -1.81
C GLY A 148 -16.21 4.50 -0.67
N VAL A 149 -15.82 4.85 0.55
CA VAL A 149 -16.63 4.65 1.76
C VAL A 149 -16.76 5.94 2.58
N SER A 150 -17.94 6.20 3.15
CA SER A 150 -18.16 7.34 4.04
C SER A 150 -18.83 6.97 5.36
N PHE A 151 -18.40 7.62 6.44
CA PHE A 151 -19.08 7.70 7.73
C PHE A 151 -19.45 9.16 8.00
N GLY A 152 -20.73 9.45 8.22
CA GLY A 152 -21.22 10.81 8.48
C GLY A 152 -22.49 10.81 9.34
N GLY A 153 -23.04 12.00 9.59
CA GLY A 153 -24.23 12.13 10.43
C GLY A 153 -23.98 12.08 11.94
N GLY A 154 -22.72 11.95 12.40
CA GLY A 154 -22.38 12.09 13.82
C GLY A 154 -22.45 10.78 14.59
N GLY A 155 -22.01 9.70 13.94
CA GLY A 155 -21.79 8.39 14.55
C GLY A 155 -20.64 8.35 15.54
N SER A 156 -20.47 7.19 16.17
CA SER A 156 -19.39 6.98 17.14
C SER A 156 -18.82 5.56 17.18
N ASN A 157 -17.58 5.42 17.65
CA ASN A 157 -16.94 4.11 17.90
C ASN A 157 -16.85 3.21 16.65
N ASN A 158 -16.69 3.82 15.47
CA ASN A 158 -16.62 3.11 14.20
C ASN A 158 -15.19 2.68 13.89
N VAL A 159 -15.04 1.54 13.19
CA VAL A 159 -13.74 0.97 12.79
C VAL A 159 -13.74 0.73 11.29
N VAL A 160 -12.75 1.29 10.60
CA VAL A 160 -12.47 1.06 9.17
C VAL A 160 -11.09 0.45 9.08
N GLU A 161 -11.02 -0.87 8.92
CA GLU A 161 -9.73 -1.57 9.00
C GLU A 161 -9.48 -2.64 7.94
N ASP A 162 -8.21 -2.90 7.62
CA ASP A 162 -7.84 -3.96 6.68
C ASP A 162 -8.54 -3.87 5.32
N ASN A 163 -8.88 -2.68 4.82
CA ASN A 163 -9.53 -2.55 3.51
C ASN A 163 -8.51 -2.26 2.41
N LEU A 164 -8.75 -2.80 1.21
CA LEU A 164 -8.10 -2.37 -0.02
C LEU A 164 -9.04 -1.43 -0.76
N ILE A 165 -8.65 -0.17 -0.92
CA ILE A 165 -9.44 0.86 -1.59
C ILE A 165 -8.61 1.40 -2.74
N GLU A 166 -9.03 1.11 -3.98
CA GLU A 166 -8.26 1.49 -5.15
C GLU A 166 -9.10 1.84 -6.38
N LYS A 167 -8.59 2.71 -7.27
CA LYS A 167 -9.24 3.05 -8.56
C LYS A 167 -10.62 3.63 -8.36
N ILE A 168 -10.63 4.74 -7.65
CA ILE A 168 -11.81 5.46 -7.21
C ILE A 168 -11.76 6.86 -7.83
N ALA A 169 -12.86 7.30 -8.43
CA ALA A 169 -12.96 8.60 -9.10
C ALA A 169 -12.77 9.78 -8.13
N GLY A 170 -13.30 9.67 -6.91
CA GLY A 170 -13.16 10.66 -5.83
C GLY A 170 -12.37 10.14 -4.62
N ASN A 171 -12.63 10.70 -3.44
CA ASN A 171 -11.95 10.32 -2.20
C ASN A 171 -12.02 8.80 -1.90
N GLY A 172 -10.97 8.28 -1.25
CA GLY A 172 -10.95 6.88 -0.80
C GLY A 172 -11.88 6.63 0.40
N ILE A 173 -11.57 7.27 1.53
CA ILE A 173 -12.32 7.16 2.79
C ILE A 173 -12.73 8.58 3.24
N ASN A 174 -14.01 8.76 3.61
CA ASN A 174 -14.51 9.99 4.23
C ASN A 174 -15.01 9.69 5.66
N ILE A 175 -14.50 10.39 6.67
CA ILE A 175 -14.97 10.32 8.06
C ILE A 175 -15.42 11.71 8.52
N GLY A 176 -16.69 11.84 8.91
CA GLY A 176 -17.26 13.11 9.33
C GLY A 176 -17.49 14.07 8.18
N ASP A 177 -18.49 14.91 8.37
CA ASP A 177 -18.88 15.92 7.39
C ASP A 177 -17.99 17.15 7.53
N GLY A 178 -17.63 17.82 6.43
CA GLY A 178 -17.06 19.17 6.48
C GLY A 178 -18.09 20.23 6.87
N ALA A 179 -19.39 19.93 6.78
CA ALA A 179 -20.49 20.89 6.88
C ALA A 179 -20.36 22.11 5.91
N PRO A 180 -21.48 22.67 5.44
CA PRO A 180 -21.44 23.91 4.68
C PRO A 180 -20.80 25.05 5.50
N ILE A 181 -20.07 25.96 4.83
CA ILE A 181 -19.38 27.12 5.47
C ILE A 181 -20.35 27.96 6.32
N ALA A 182 -21.63 28.04 5.94
CA ALA A 182 -22.63 28.84 6.65
C ALA A 182 -23.24 28.14 7.89
N THR A 183 -22.80 26.94 8.24
CA THR A 183 -23.38 26.16 9.34
C THR A 183 -23.03 26.79 10.68
N PRO A 184 -24.00 27.18 11.52
CA PRO A 184 -23.71 27.68 12.85
C PRO A 184 -22.97 26.64 13.69
N ILE A 185 -21.98 27.07 14.48
CA ILE A 185 -21.13 26.19 15.31
C ILE A 185 -21.96 25.23 16.20
N ALA A 186 -23.09 25.71 16.74
CA ALA A 186 -23.99 24.93 17.58
C ALA A 186 -24.69 23.75 16.86
N ASN A 187 -24.66 23.75 15.52
CA ASN A 187 -25.30 22.75 14.67
C ASN A 187 -24.28 21.86 13.94
N LEU A 188 -22.99 21.96 14.27
CA LEU A 188 -21.97 21.09 13.67
C LEU A 188 -22.20 19.65 14.12
N VAL A 189 -22.25 18.75 13.12
CA VAL A 189 -22.32 17.31 13.31
C VAL A 189 -20.91 16.76 13.25
N VAL A 190 -20.54 15.92 14.23
CA VAL A 190 -19.15 15.51 14.47
C VAL A 190 -19.10 14.01 14.67
N GLU A 191 -18.26 13.32 13.90
CA GLU A 191 -17.95 11.91 14.18
C GLU A 191 -17.02 11.79 15.38
N ASP A 192 -17.33 10.85 16.27
CA ASP A 192 -16.59 10.63 17.52
C ASP A 192 -15.91 9.26 17.54
N SER A 193 -14.64 9.19 17.94
CA SER A 193 -13.98 7.92 18.26
C SER A 193 -13.94 6.93 17.10
N THR A 194 -13.77 7.42 15.87
CA THR A 194 -13.58 6.55 14.70
C THR A 194 -12.11 6.15 14.57
N ARG A 195 -11.86 4.87 14.30
CA ARG A 195 -10.53 4.32 14.05
C ARG A 195 -10.39 3.87 12.59
N VAL A 196 -9.45 4.47 11.86
CA VAL A 196 -9.10 4.10 10.48
C VAL A 196 -7.71 3.48 10.49
N ALA A 197 -7.63 2.15 10.39
CA ALA A 197 -6.39 1.44 10.63
C ALA A 197 -6.04 0.38 9.58
N ASN A 198 -4.75 0.24 9.24
CA ASN A 198 -4.29 -0.88 8.39
C ASN A 198 -4.97 -0.97 7.02
N ASN A 199 -5.40 0.16 6.44
CA ASN A 199 -5.96 0.18 5.09
C ASN A 199 -4.85 0.43 4.05
N VAL A 200 -5.03 -0.13 2.86
CA VAL A 200 -4.30 0.29 1.66
C VAL A 200 -5.23 1.17 0.84
N VAL A 201 -4.88 2.44 0.70
CA VAL A 201 -5.64 3.42 -0.10
C VAL A 201 -4.75 3.91 -1.22
N ARG A 202 -5.06 3.54 -2.47
CA ARG A 202 -4.21 3.91 -3.60
C ARG A 202 -4.94 4.16 -4.90
N ASP A 203 -4.38 4.98 -5.78
CA ASP A 203 -4.99 5.24 -7.10
C ASP A 203 -6.43 5.75 -6.96
N VAL A 204 -6.68 6.60 -5.95
CA VAL A 204 -7.98 7.23 -5.67
C VAL A 204 -7.96 8.69 -6.10
N ALA A 205 -9.13 9.32 -6.15
CA ALA A 205 -9.35 10.64 -6.73
C ALA A 205 -8.88 10.76 -8.19
N ASN A 206 -8.92 9.67 -8.94
CA ASN A 206 -8.31 9.58 -10.28
C ASN A 206 -9.08 10.32 -11.39
N GLU A 207 -10.24 10.89 -11.09
CA GLU A 207 -10.99 11.79 -11.97
C GLU A 207 -11.22 13.15 -11.28
N PHE A 208 -11.66 13.15 -10.02
CA PHE A 208 -11.90 14.35 -9.22
C PHE A 208 -10.63 14.73 -8.44
N GLU A 209 -9.64 15.25 -9.16
CA GLU A 209 -8.25 15.43 -8.68
C GLU A 209 -8.07 16.32 -7.43
N GLY A 210 -9.07 17.11 -7.03
CA GLY A 210 -9.10 17.83 -5.75
C GLY A 210 -9.38 16.94 -4.54
N GLY A 211 -9.63 15.65 -4.77
CA GLY A 211 -9.91 14.64 -3.76
C GLY A 211 -8.66 14.11 -3.07
N VAL A 212 -8.87 13.37 -1.98
CA VAL A 212 -7.80 12.90 -1.08
C VAL A 212 -7.89 11.40 -0.81
N GLY A 213 -6.81 10.81 -0.29
CA GLY A 213 -6.79 9.41 0.13
C GLY A 213 -7.78 9.14 1.27
N ILE A 214 -7.52 9.79 2.40
CA ILE A 214 -8.36 9.74 3.60
C ILE A 214 -8.75 11.17 3.96
N PHE A 215 -10.04 11.46 3.93
CA PHE A 215 -10.63 12.71 4.39
C PHE A 215 -11.27 12.49 5.76
N ALA A 216 -10.92 13.32 6.73
CA ALA A 216 -11.63 13.43 8.00
C ALA A 216 -12.08 14.87 8.19
N GLY A 217 -13.38 15.15 8.14
CA GLY A 217 -13.95 16.50 8.29
C GLY A 217 -14.06 16.91 9.76
N TRP A 218 -15.27 17.20 10.23
CA TRP A 218 -15.54 17.42 11.64
C TRP A 218 -15.47 16.11 12.43
N VAL A 219 -14.33 15.90 13.10
CA VAL A 219 -14.07 14.71 13.91
C VAL A 219 -13.48 15.05 15.27
N LYS A 220 -13.71 14.20 16.28
CA LYS A 220 -13.02 14.25 17.59
C LYS A 220 -12.72 12.84 18.08
N ASN A 221 -11.69 12.69 18.91
CA ASN A 221 -11.22 11.37 19.40
C ASN A 221 -10.88 10.37 18.27
N THR A 222 -10.67 10.83 17.05
CA THR A 222 -10.49 9.98 15.87
C THR A 222 -9.01 9.64 15.68
N THR A 223 -8.73 8.38 15.36
CA THR A 223 -7.37 7.88 15.12
C THR A 223 -7.27 7.32 13.70
N ILE A 224 -6.35 7.87 12.91
CA ILE A 224 -5.95 7.38 11.58
C ILE A 224 -4.55 6.80 11.72
N GLU A 225 -4.41 5.47 11.70
CA GLU A 225 -3.13 4.83 12.00
C GLU A 225 -2.73 3.68 11.09
N HIS A 226 -1.44 3.47 10.90
CA HIS A 226 -0.92 2.29 10.21
C HIS A 226 -1.49 2.06 8.79
N ASN A 227 -1.89 3.12 8.07
CA ASN A 227 -2.37 3.00 6.69
C ASN A 227 -1.22 3.17 5.68
N ASP A 228 -1.31 2.50 4.53
CA ASP A 228 -0.48 2.78 3.34
C ASP A 228 -1.33 3.57 2.35
N VAL A 229 -1.02 4.86 2.20
CA VAL A 229 -1.72 5.79 1.31
C VAL A 229 -0.79 6.20 0.18
N SER A 230 -1.18 5.92 -1.06
CA SER A 230 -0.32 6.23 -2.21
C SER A 230 -1.02 6.56 -3.50
N ASN A 231 -0.28 7.10 -4.47
CA ASN A 231 -0.80 7.39 -5.80
C ASN A 231 -2.06 8.28 -5.76
N VAL A 232 -2.01 9.37 -5.01
CA VAL A 232 -3.12 10.31 -4.87
C VAL A 232 -2.76 11.61 -5.61
N PRO A 233 -3.66 12.16 -6.46
CA PRO A 233 -3.38 13.38 -7.21
C PRO A 233 -3.17 14.61 -6.30
N TYR A 234 -3.73 14.63 -5.11
CA TYR A 234 -3.59 15.73 -4.18
C TYR A 234 -3.12 15.21 -2.80
N THR A 235 -3.75 15.62 -1.69
CA THR A 235 -3.37 15.24 -0.34
C THR A 235 -3.60 13.75 -0.06
N GLY A 236 -2.67 13.10 0.64
CA GLY A 236 -2.84 11.72 1.11
C GLY A 236 -3.85 11.61 2.26
N ILE A 237 -3.60 12.32 3.36
CA ILE A 237 -4.47 12.38 4.53
C ILE A 237 -4.83 13.84 4.84
N SER A 238 -6.12 14.17 4.84
CA SER A 238 -6.65 15.49 5.21
C SER A 238 -7.50 15.36 6.46
N LEU A 239 -7.20 16.12 7.51
CA LEU A 239 -7.97 16.10 8.76
C LEU A 239 -8.38 17.50 9.23
N GLY A 240 -9.66 17.66 9.51
CA GLY A 240 -10.26 18.89 10.02
C GLY A 240 -10.82 19.79 8.91
N TRP A 241 -11.54 20.82 9.34
CA TRP A 241 -12.29 21.72 8.46
C TRP A 241 -12.53 23.10 9.09
N GLY A 242 -13.12 24.02 8.33
CA GLY A 242 -13.63 25.31 8.82
C GLY A 242 -12.62 26.45 8.87
N TRP A 243 -11.37 26.23 8.42
CA TRP A 243 -10.34 27.27 8.20
C TRP A 243 -10.16 28.27 9.35
N GLY A 244 -10.34 27.80 10.59
CA GLY A 244 -10.13 28.59 11.82
C GLY A 244 -11.40 29.05 12.53
N ASP A 245 -12.58 28.70 12.02
CA ASP A 245 -13.81 28.82 12.81
C ASP A 245 -13.73 27.95 14.07
N PRO A 246 -14.29 28.41 15.21
CA PRO A 246 -14.33 27.61 16.43
C PRO A 246 -15.04 26.28 16.20
N SER A 247 -14.43 25.20 16.68
CA SER A 247 -14.95 23.86 16.46
C SER A 247 -14.83 22.98 17.71
N PRO A 248 -15.59 21.87 17.76
CA PRO A 248 -15.48 20.87 18.82
C PRO A 248 -14.35 19.84 18.59
N MET A 249 -13.51 20.00 17.55
CA MET A 249 -12.45 19.04 17.24
C MET A 249 -11.40 19.01 18.35
N VAL A 250 -11.06 17.82 18.81
CA VAL A 250 -10.11 17.61 19.92
C VAL A 250 -9.61 16.17 19.88
N ASN A 251 -8.41 15.93 20.42
CA ASN A 251 -7.88 14.58 20.64
C ASN A 251 -7.89 13.70 19.37
N ASN A 252 -7.50 14.27 18.24
CA ASN A 252 -7.40 13.53 16.98
C ASN A 252 -5.95 13.10 16.74
N HIS A 253 -5.75 11.92 16.15
CA HIS A 253 -4.45 11.29 16.04
C HIS A 253 -4.19 10.78 14.61
N ILE A 254 -3.04 11.14 14.03
CA ILE A 254 -2.54 10.61 12.77
C ILE A 254 -1.22 9.92 13.06
N LEU A 255 -1.23 8.59 13.15
CA LEU A 255 -0.14 7.80 13.75
C LEU A 255 0.45 6.76 12.79
N ASN A 256 1.77 6.70 12.66
CA ASN A 256 2.45 5.59 11.97
C ASN A 256 1.94 5.28 10.55
N ASN A 257 1.39 6.26 9.83
CA ASN A 257 0.96 6.05 8.44
C ASN A 257 2.16 6.15 7.50
N ARG A 258 2.11 5.39 6.39
CA ARG A 258 3.02 5.55 5.27
C ARG A 258 2.29 6.25 4.14
N VAL A 259 2.67 7.50 3.85
CA VAL A 259 2.04 8.32 2.80
C VAL A 259 3.06 8.62 1.72
N HIS A 260 2.84 8.13 0.50
CA HIS A 260 3.86 8.24 -0.55
C HIS A 260 3.32 8.39 -1.96
N ASN A 261 4.10 9.05 -2.82
CA ASN A 261 3.71 9.34 -4.19
C ASN A 261 2.35 10.07 -4.23
N VAL A 262 2.28 11.23 -3.58
CA VAL A 262 1.08 12.06 -3.47
C VAL A 262 1.35 13.47 -4.02
N MET A 263 0.32 14.32 -4.07
CA MET A 263 0.40 15.65 -4.68
C MET A 263 0.91 15.57 -6.12
N GLN A 264 0.31 14.71 -6.95
CA GLN A 264 0.73 14.46 -8.34
C GLN A 264 0.04 15.34 -9.39
N SER A 265 -1.15 15.86 -9.10
CA SER A 265 -1.93 16.74 -9.98
C SER A 265 -1.34 18.14 -10.06
N THR A 266 -1.95 19.02 -10.84
CA THR A 266 -1.54 20.42 -10.92
C THR A 266 -1.89 21.26 -9.69
N ALA A 267 -2.68 20.74 -8.74
CA ALA A 267 -3.04 21.42 -7.49
C ALA A 267 -1.84 21.51 -6.53
N ARG A 268 -1.48 22.74 -6.12
CA ARG A 268 -0.22 22.99 -5.39
C ARG A 268 -0.39 23.31 -3.91
N ASP A 269 -1.51 23.89 -3.50
CA ASP A 269 -1.71 24.32 -2.12
C ASP A 269 -2.23 23.14 -1.29
N GLY A 270 -1.34 22.44 -0.59
CA GLY A 270 -1.64 21.20 0.13
C GLY A 270 -0.39 20.48 0.61
N GLY A 271 -0.56 19.28 1.14
CA GLY A 271 0.56 18.43 1.52
C GLY A 271 0.20 16.96 1.64
N ALA A 272 1.22 16.11 1.81
CA ALA A 272 1.01 14.67 1.95
C ALA A 272 0.10 14.36 3.15
N ILE A 273 0.33 15.05 4.27
CA ILE A 273 -0.59 15.11 5.40
C ILE A 273 -0.95 16.58 5.64
N TYR A 274 -2.24 16.87 5.62
CA TYR A 274 -2.81 18.21 5.73
C TYR A 274 -3.82 18.25 6.90
N ILE A 275 -3.76 19.32 7.69
CA ILE A 275 -4.64 19.54 8.85
C ILE A 275 -5.25 20.93 8.72
N ASN A 276 -6.53 21.08 9.06
CA ASN A 276 -7.26 22.36 8.97
C ASN A 276 -8.16 22.59 10.19
N GLY A 277 -8.41 23.86 10.51
CA GLY A 277 -9.42 24.24 11.51
C GLY A 277 -8.92 24.32 12.94
N ALA A 278 -9.69 24.99 13.80
CA ALA A 278 -9.35 25.15 15.21
C ALA A 278 -9.63 23.86 16.00
N HIS A 279 -8.66 23.39 16.79
CA HIS A 279 -8.84 22.28 17.74
C HIS A 279 -8.75 22.76 19.18
N ALA A 280 -9.36 22.03 20.11
CA ALA A 280 -9.23 22.31 21.54
C ALA A 280 -7.89 21.82 22.12
N SER A 281 -7.47 22.43 23.23
CA SER A 281 -6.14 22.22 23.81
C SER A 281 -5.97 20.99 24.70
N SER A 282 -7.06 20.33 25.11
CA SER A 282 -6.99 19.20 26.03
C SER A 282 -8.18 18.23 25.85
N PRO A 283 -7.92 16.94 25.56
CA PRO A 283 -6.61 16.38 25.23
C PRO A 283 -6.07 16.95 23.89
N ALA A 284 -4.75 17.05 23.76
CA ALA A 284 -4.13 17.55 22.54
C ALA A 284 -4.20 16.50 21.41
N SER A 285 -4.35 16.97 20.17
CA SER A 285 -4.23 16.14 18.96
C SER A 285 -2.75 15.84 18.65
N THR A 286 -2.47 14.73 17.96
CA THR A 286 -1.10 14.33 17.62
C THR A 286 -0.92 13.88 16.17
N LEU A 287 0.22 14.24 15.60
CA LEU A 287 0.73 13.76 14.31
C LEU A 287 2.07 13.09 14.59
N GLU A 288 2.11 11.76 14.66
CA GLU A 288 3.27 11.05 15.22
C GLU A 288 3.70 9.81 14.42
N GLY A 289 5.01 9.60 14.26
CA GLY A 289 5.55 8.35 13.70
C GLY A 289 5.26 8.11 12.22
N ASN A 290 4.72 9.10 11.50
CA ASN A 290 4.38 8.93 10.09
C ASN A 290 5.64 8.99 9.21
N TYR A 291 5.61 8.26 8.10
CA TYR A 291 6.60 8.36 7.03
C TYR A 291 5.97 8.93 5.77
N VAL A 292 6.47 10.09 5.35
CA VAL A 292 6.10 10.74 4.10
C VAL A 292 7.25 10.63 3.11
N SER A 293 6.98 10.19 1.88
CA SER A 293 7.97 10.20 0.80
C SER A 293 7.38 10.55 -0.56
N GLU A 294 8.18 11.13 -1.46
CA GLU A 294 7.77 11.34 -2.86
C GLU A 294 6.53 12.24 -3.00
N ASN A 295 6.56 13.38 -2.32
CA ASN A 295 5.59 14.45 -2.50
C ASN A 295 5.92 15.20 -3.80
N SER A 296 5.05 15.17 -4.82
CA SER A 296 5.46 15.57 -6.19
C SER A 296 5.36 17.06 -6.48
N GLN A 297 4.29 17.76 -6.08
CA GLN A 297 4.18 19.22 -6.26
C GLN A 297 5.09 19.97 -5.29
N PRO A 298 5.70 21.11 -5.69
CA PRO A 298 6.60 21.92 -4.87
C PRO A 298 5.83 22.69 -3.79
N SER A 299 5.41 21.97 -2.75
CA SER A 299 4.58 22.44 -1.64
C SER A 299 5.03 21.83 -0.30
N CYS A 300 4.11 21.77 0.65
CA CYS A 300 4.31 21.24 2.00
C CYS A 300 4.26 19.71 2.01
N SER A 301 5.07 19.06 2.85
CA SER A 301 4.95 17.61 3.09
C SER A 301 3.99 17.34 4.25
N LEU A 302 4.21 18.01 5.38
CA LEU A 302 3.25 18.14 6.47
C LEU A 302 2.69 19.56 6.47
N TYR A 303 1.38 19.75 6.56
CA TYR A 303 0.78 21.09 6.47
C TYR A 303 -0.29 21.30 7.55
N LEU A 304 -0.01 22.21 8.48
CA LEU A 304 -0.96 22.71 9.47
C LEU A 304 -1.51 24.05 8.96
N ASP A 305 -2.67 24.00 8.31
CA ASP A 305 -3.27 25.14 7.62
C ASP A 305 -4.11 26.04 8.57
N ASN A 306 -4.92 26.94 8.02
CA ASN A 306 -5.67 27.96 8.74
C ASN A 306 -6.35 27.44 10.01
N GLY A 307 -6.04 28.10 11.13
CA GLY A 307 -6.67 27.86 12.42
C GLY A 307 -6.12 26.70 13.23
N VAL A 308 -5.28 25.83 12.65
CA VAL A 308 -4.78 24.63 13.36
C VAL A 308 -4.09 25.02 14.65
N SER A 309 -4.57 24.46 15.76
CA SER A 309 -4.10 24.82 17.09
C SER A 309 -3.91 23.59 17.97
N TYR A 310 -2.94 23.65 18.88
CA TYR A 310 -2.70 22.63 19.91
C TYR A 310 -2.39 21.22 19.39
N TRP A 311 -1.81 21.11 18.20
CA TRP A 311 -1.27 19.85 17.70
C TRP A 311 0.16 19.61 18.19
N THR A 312 0.43 18.38 18.59
CA THR A 312 1.79 17.87 18.78
C THR A 312 2.22 17.10 17.54
N VAL A 313 3.19 17.63 16.81
CA VAL A 313 3.79 17.02 15.62
C VAL A 313 5.14 16.44 16.03
N ASP A 314 5.19 15.14 16.28
CA ASP A 314 6.36 14.49 16.88
C ASP A 314 6.89 13.31 16.05
N SER A 315 8.21 13.14 15.97
CA SER A 315 8.82 11.90 15.48
C SER A 315 8.35 11.43 14.08
N ASN A 316 8.05 12.35 13.16
CA ASN A 316 7.73 12.01 11.77
C ASN A 316 8.99 12.01 10.89
N VAL A 317 9.00 11.18 9.85
CA VAL A 317 10.07 11.16 8.83
C VAL A 317 9.55 11.69 7.50
N VAL A 318 10.24 12.67 6.93
CA VAL A 318 9.95 13.21 5.60
C VAL A 318 11.13 12.96 4.67
N ASP A 319 10.97 12.10 3.69
CA ASP A 319 11.95 11.82 2.63
C ASP A 319 11.55 12.51 1.33
N ARG A 320 12.52 13.13 0.64
CA ARG A 320 12.30 13.83 -0.64
C ARG A 320 11.14 14.84 -0.61
N ALA A 321 11.16 15.77 0.34
CA ALA A 321 10.26 16.93 0.30
C ALA A 321 10.54 17.74 -0.98
N SER A 322 9.51 17.96 -1.80
CA SER A 322 9.62 18.74 -3.04
C SER A 322 9.99 20.20 -2.80
N LYS A 323 9.40 20.84 -1.78
CA LYS A 323 9.72 22.22 -1.38
C LYS A 323 9.92 22.36 0.13
N PHE A 324 8.86 22.13 0.92
CA PHE A 324 8.89 22.27 2.38
C PHE A 324 8.63 20.93 3.08
N TRP A 325 9.40 20.62 4.12
CA TRP A 325 9.13 19.45 4.95
C TRP A 325 7.89 19.66 5.84
N VAL A 326 7.66 20.90 6.30
CA VAL A 326 6.47 21.31 7.03
C VAL A 326 6.05 22.72 6.62
N CYS A 327 4.76 23.01 6.70
CA CYS A 327 4.18 24.35 6.65
C CYS A 327 3.23 24.53 7.83
N ILE A 328 3.24 25.72 8.42
CA ILE A 328 2.28 26.13 9.45
C ILE A 328 1.78 27.51 9.07
N GLN A 329 0.46 27.66 8.99
CA GLN A 329 -0.13 28.87 8.45
C GLN A 329 0.17 30.10 9.32
N ASN A 330 0.83 31.08 8.71
CA ASN A 330 1.29 32.31 9.36
C ASN A 330 1.20 33.56 8.47
N GLU A 331 0.86 33.40 7.18
CA GLU A 331 0.88 34.53 6.23
C GLU A 331 -0.32 35.45 6.37
N ALA A 332 -1.49 34.87 6.62
CA ALA A 332 -2.73 35.60 6.82
C ALA A 332 -3.59 34.89 7.87
N ALA A 333 -4.33 35.68 8.64
CA ALA A 333 -5.32 35.14 9.55
C ALA A 333 -6.41 34.37 8.77
N PRO A 334 -6.95 33.27 9.32
CA PRO A 334 -6.63 32.70 10.63
C PRO A 334 -5.27 31.98 10.67
N PHE A 335 -4.43 32.34 11.64
CA PHE A 335 -3.11 31.73 11.86
C PHE A 335 -3.26 30.33 12.48
N ALA A 336 -2.18 29.55 12.51
CA ALA A 336 -2.12 28.23 13.16
C ALA A 336 -1.27 28.27 14.47
N PRO A 337 -1.79 28.83 15.57
CA PRO A 337 -1.05 29.09 16.81
C PRO A 337 -0.93 27.87 17.73
N ASN A 338 -0.10 27.98 18.78
CA ASN A 338 0.01 27.01 19.87
C ASN A 338 0.32 25.55 19.46
N ASN A 339 0.97 25.34 18.33
CA ASN A 339 1.41 23.99 17.91
C ASN A 339 2.80 23.67 18.47
N THR A 340 3.13 22.38 18.60
CA THR A 340 4.44 21.92 19.06
C THR A 340 5.03 20.95 18.05
N LEU A 341 6.21 21.25 17.53
CA LEU A 341 6.94 20.43 16.57
C LEU A 341 8.22 19.92 17.24
N THR A 342 8.34 18.61 17.42
CA THR A 342 9.49 17.99 18.10
C THR A 342 9.97 16.71 17.42
N ASN A 343 11.28 16.44 17.50
CA ASN A 343 11.89 15.16 17.09
C ASN A 343 11.63 14.69 15.64
N ASN A 344 11.11 15.55 14.76
CA ASN A 344 10.87 15.20 13.35
C ASN A 344 12.20 15.16 12.59
N ILE A 345 12.28 14.27 11.59
CA ILE A 345 13.50 14.03 10.81
C ILE A 345 13.17 14.20 9.33
N ALA A 346 13.75 15.21 8.69
CA ALA A 346 13.52 15.49 7.28
C ALA A 346 14.82 15.40 6.48
N GLY A 347 14.76 14.73 5.33
CA GLY A 347 15.84 14.67 4.35
C GLY A 347 16.11 16.03 3.69
N PRO A 348 16.96 16.08 2.66
CA PRO A 348 17.22 17.30 1.91
C PRO A 348 15.94 17.79 1.20
N ALA A 349 15.61 19.07 1.33
CA ALA A 349 14.52 19.74 0.61
C ALA A 349 15.09 20.85 -0.29
N GLN A 350 14.35 21.30 -1.33
CA GLN A 350 14.85 22.38 -2.21
C GLN A 350 14.96 23.74 -1.50
N GLU A 351 14.04 24.06 -0.57
CA GLU A 351 14.10 25.25 0.26
C GLU A 351 14.32 24.85 1.73
N TYR A 352 15.57 24.94 2.16
CA TYR A 352 16.04 24.60 3.50
C TYR A 352 15.61 25.67 4.52
N ARG A 353 14.34 25.61 4.94
CA ARG A 353 13.69 26.19 6.14
C ARG A 353 12.23 26.44 5.80
N THR A 354 11.37 26.52 6.81
CA THR A 354 10.04 27.10 6.64
C THR A 354 10.17 28.54 6.20
N VAL A 355 9.83 28.81 4.94
CA VAL A 355 10.03 30.13 4.32
C VAL A 355 9.03 31.18 4.82
N HIS A 356 8.17 30.87 5.80
CA HIS A 356 7.07 31.76 6.19
C HIS A 356 7.00 32.09 7.69
N GLY A 357 8.01 31.70 8.47
CA GLY A 357 7.95 31.80 9.94
C GLY A 357 6.78 30.99 10.52
N TYR A 358 6.63 31.02 11.83
CA TYR A 358 5.49 30.41 12.51
C TYR A 358 4.88 31.43 13.46
N PRO A 359 3.61 31.26 13.87
CA PRO A 359 3.06 32.09 14.93
C PRO A 359 3.95 32.00 16.17
N ALA A 360 4.20 33.12 16.85
CA ALA A 360 5.14 33.17 17.99
C ALA A 360 4.75 32.23 19.16
N SER A 361 3.50 31.79 19.20
CA SER A 361 2.97 30.79 20.13
C SER A 361 3.37 29.35 19.81
N THR A 362 3.89 29.08 18.61
CA THR A 362 4.25 27.73 18.15
C THR A 362 5.68 27.41 18.55
N THR A 363 5.88 26.22 19.12
CA THR A 363 7.18 25.73 19.55
C THR A 363 7.76 24.81 18.47
N ASP A 364 8.97 25.11 17.99
CA ASP A 364 9.74 24.26 17.07
C ASP A 364 11.10 23.97 17.72
N THR A 365 11.29 22.73 18.20
CA THR A 365 12.51 22.34 18.92
C THR A 365 12.89 20.88 18.65
N GLY A 366 14.19 20.56 18.57
CA GLY A 366 14.65 19.16 18.48
C GLY A 366 14.42 18.48 17.12
N ASN A 367 13.98 19.20 16.09
CA ASN A 367 13.82 18.66 14.74
C ASN A 367 15.18 18.59 13.99
N SER A 368 15.38 17.51 13.22
CA SER A 368 16.58 17.25 12.42
C SER A 368 16.25 17.36 10.93
N VAL A 369 16.50 18.52 10.33
CA VAL A 369 16.13 18.83 8.93
C VAL A 369 17.39 18.84 8.05
N GLY A 370 17.28 18.36 6.81
CA GLY A 370 18.39 18.36 5.88
C GLY A 370 19.34 17.18 6.04
N VAL A 371 18.89 16.10 6.67
CA VAL A 371 19.76 14.94 6.91
C VAL A 371 20.02 14.20 5.60
N THR A 372 21.28 13.86 5.33
CA THR A 372 21.66 13.08 4.14
C THR A 372 21.82 11.59 4.42
N THR A 373 21.76 11.20 5.70
CA THR A 373 21.82 9.80 6.16
C THR A 373 20.78 9.60 7.25
N TRP A 374 19.96 8.56 7.13
CA TRP A 374 18.94 8.24 8.13
C TRP A 374 19.54 7.74 9.43
N SER A 375 19.17 8.36 10.54
CA SER A 375 19.50 7.90 11.89
C SER A 375 18.83 6.56 12.20
N ALA A 376 19.28 5.87 13.25
CA ALA A 376 18.63 4.65 13.71
C ALA A 376 17.15 4.89 14.08
N THR A 377 16.85 6.05 14.66
CA THR A 377 15.47 6.48 14.96
C THR A 377 14.65 6.62 13.68
N ALA A 378 15.15 7.33 12.66
CA ALA A 378 14.45 7.50 11.38
C ALA A 378 14.17 6.14 10.71
N LYS A 379 15.16 5.23 10.70
CA LYS A 379 14.99 3.89 10.14
C LYS A 379 13.93 3.07 10.87
N ARG A 380 13.81 3.22 12.19
CA ARG A 380 12.73 2.57 12.96
C ARG A 380 11.37 3.13 12.60
N ILE A 381 11.23 4.47 12.55
CA ILE A 381 9.98 5.13 12.17
C ILE A 381 9.54 4.67 10.77
N ILE A 382 10.45 4.70 9.79
CA ILE A 382 10.18 4.20 8.43
C ILE A 382 9.71 2.74 8.46
N ALA A 383 10.37 1.87 9.22
CA ALA A 383 10.04 0.45 9.29
C ALA A 383 8.74 0.14 10.03
N GLN A 384 8.32 1.01 10.95
CA GLN A 384 7.08 0.89 11.74
C GLN A 384 5.89 1.60 11.07
N SER A 385 6.14 2.48 10.10
CA SER A 385 5.11 3.18 9.35
C SER A 385 4.41 2.27 8.33
N GLY A 386 3.15 2.55 8.07
CA GLY A 386 2.29 1.76 7.20
C GLY A 386 1.69 0.57 7.95
N LEU A 387 1.33 -0.47 7.20
CA LEU A 387 0.60 -1.61 7.74
C LEU A 387 1.37 -2.32 8.87
N ASP A 388 0.64 -2.66 9.93
CA ASP A 388 1.12 -3.53 10.98
C ASP A 388 1.41 -4.95 10.45
N ALA A 389 2.39 -5.62 11.07
CA ALA A 389 2.76 -6.97 10.70
C ALA A 389 1.59 -7.96 10.88
N GLY A 390 1.23 -8.66 9.80
CA GLY A 390 0.17 -9.68 9.81
C GLY A 390 -1.19 -9.19 9.29
N HIS A 391 -1.33 -7.89 9.01
CA HIS A 391 -2.52 -7.34 8.36
C HIS A 391 -2.46 -7.54 6.84
N VAL A 392 -3.56 -8.03 6.27
CA VAL A 392 -3.71 -8.31 4.82
C VAL A 392 -4.97 -7.63 4.31
N PRO A 393 -4.88 -6.39 3.82
CA PRO A 393 -6.06 -5.63 3.47
C PRO A 393 -6.80 -6.16 2.23
N GLY A 394 -8.13 -6.08 2.23
CA GLY A 394 -8.99 -6.51 1.11
C GLY A 394 -9.92 -7.69 1.40
N ALA A 395 -11.00 -7.79 0.62
CA ALA A 395 -11.91 -8.93 0.59
C ALA A 395 -11.30 -10.11 -0.15
N ALA A 396 -11.22 -11.24 0.55
CA ALA A 396 -10.46 -12.44 0.18
C ALA A 396 -8.97 -12.16 0.00
N SER A 397 -8.17 -12.82 0.84
CA SER A 397 -6.70 -12.85 0.80
C SER A 397 -6.18 -12.97 -0.63
N GLN A 398 -5.82 -11.85 -1.23
CA GLN A 398 -5.02 -11.84 -2.44
C GLN A 398 -3.61 -12.26 -2.02
N VAL A 399 -3.34 -13.55 -2.14
CA VAL A 399 -2.03 -14.10 -1.82
C VAL A 399 -1.12 -13.77 -2.99
N ASN A 400 0.09 -13.27 -2.73
CA ASN A 400 1.12 -13.24 -3.77
C ASN A 400 1.57 -14.68 -4.06
N LEU A 401 0.92 -15.31 -5.04
CA LEU A 401 1.11 -16.71 -5.42
C LEU A 401 2.51 -16.99 -5.98
N VAL A 402 3.21 -15.94 -6.43
CA VAL A 402 4.59 -16.04 -6.93
C VAL A 402 5.59 -16.35 -5.81
N ARG A 403 5.32 -15.96 -4.56
CA ARG A 403 6.22 -16.22 -3.41
C ARG A 403 6.53 -17.69 -3.18
N THR A 404 5.63 -18.57 -3.61
CA THR A 404 5.76 -20.02 -3.47
C THR A 404 5.91 -20.71 -4.82
N ALA A 405 6.04 -19.95 -5.90
CA ALA A 405 6.13 -20.49 -7.25
C ALA A 405 7.54 -20.97 -7.53
N THR A 406 7.67 -22.02 -8.34
CA THR A 406 8.95 -22.33 -8.98
C THR A 406 9.13 -21.38 -10.14
N VAL A 407 10.29 -20.73 -10.22
CA VAL A 407 10.54 -19.73 -11.26
C VAL A 407 11.60 -20.20 -12.25
N SER A 408 11.49 -19.73 -13.48
CA SER A 408 12.44 -19.97 -14.56
C SER A 408 12.60 -18.71 -15.38
N ALA A 409 13.73 -18.60 -16.08
CA ALA A 409 14.00 -17.48 -16.97
C ALA A 409 14.75 -17.98 -18.20
N SER A 410 14.65 -17.24 -19.30
CA SER A 410 15.37 -17.51 -20.55
C SER A 410 16.89 -17.52 -20.37
N SER A 411 17.40 -16.60 -19.56
CA SER A 411 18.79 -16.48 -19.17
C SER A 411 18.91 -15.79 -17.81
N THR A 412 20.08 -15.83 -17.20
CA THR A 412 20.35 -15.24 -15.89
C THR A 412 21.81 -14.79 -15.85
N VAL A 413 22.08 -13.62 -15.27
CA VAL A 413 23.44 -13.11 -15.05
C VAL A 413 23.69 -12.97 -13.56
N SER A 414 24.78 -13.54 -13.04
CA SER A 414 25.16 -13.37 -11.64
C SER A 414 25.44 -11.89 -11.30
N PRO A 415 24.95 -11.35 -10.16
CA PRO A 415 24.25 -12.03 -9.06
C PRO A 415 22.71 -12.07 -9.18
N TYR A 416 22.13 -11.65 -10.31
CA TYR A 416 20.69 -11.42 -10.50
C TYR A 416 19.92 -12.68 -10.93
N THR A 417 19.72 -13.62 -9.99
CA THR A 417 19.05 -14.90 -10.24
C THR A 417 17.55 -14.76 -10.54
N ALA A 418 16.95 -15.77 -11.18
CA ALA A 418 15.51 -15.76 -11.45
C ALA A 418 14.67 -15.66 -10.16
N ASP A 419 15.08 -16.37 -9.10
CA ASP A 419 14.38 -16.36 -7.80
C ASP A 419 14.35 -14.97 -7.14
N ALA A 420 15.34 -14.13 -7.43
CA ALA A 420 15.45 -12.79 -6.86
C ALA A 420 14.36 -11.82 -7.34
N ALA A 421 13.60 -12.16 -8.39
CA ALA A 421 12.42 -11.40 -8.80
C ALA A 421 11.12 -11.94 -8.15
N SER A 422 11.21 -12.84 -7.18
CA SER A 422 10.08 -13.41 -6.44
C SER A 422 10.37 -13.57 -4.94
N ASP A 423 11.50 -13.05 -4.48
CA ASP A 423 12.00 -13.21 -3.11
C ASP A 423 11.35 -12.20 -2.15
N GLY A 424 10.55 -11.26 -2.69
CA GLY A 424 9.86 -10.26 -1.91
C GLY A 424 10.57 -8.97 -1.66
N LYS A 425 11.81 -8.85 -2.10
CA LYS A 425 12.67 -7.72 -1.80
C LYS A 425 12.68 -6.81 -3.02
N SER A 426 12.60 -5.51 -2.78
CA SER A 426 12.68 -4.53 -3.85
C SER A 426 14.11 -4.17 -4.23
N GLU A 427 15.07 -4.58 -3.40
CA GLU A 427 16.50 -4.24 -3.50
C GLU A 427 17.28 -5.24 -4.36
N THR A 428 16.73 -6.44 -4.56
CA THR A 428 17.27 -7.51 -5.41
C THR A 428 16.52 -7.54 -6.75
N GLY A 429 16.79 -8.54 -7.59
CA GLY A 429 16.07 -8.72 -8.84
C GLY A 429 16.74 -9.71 -9.79
N TRP A 430 15.98 -10.12 -10.79
CA TRP A 430 16.46 -10.91 -11.92
C TRP A 430 16.96 -10.02 -13.06
N SER A 431 18.01 -10.47 -13.75
CA SER A 431 18.49 -9.85 -14.99
C SER A 431 18.76 -10.91 -16.05
N SER A 432 18.25 -10.67 -17.26
CA SER A 432 18.63 -11.45 -18.44
C SER A 432 20.06 -11.12 -18.89
N SER A 433 20.64 -11.99 -19.72
CA SER A 433 21.82 -11.66 -20.51
C SER A 433 21.53 -10.50 -21.46
N ALA A 434 22.52 -9.63 -21.68
CA ALA A 434 22.42 -8.56 -22.67
C ALA A 434 22.29 -9.08 -24.12
N THR A 435 22.63 -10.35 -24.36
CA THR A 435 22.50 -11.01 -25.68
C THR A 435 21.20 -11.81 -25.83
N ASP A 436 20.34 -11.81 -24.82
CA ASP A 436 19.08 -12.55 -24.83
C ASP A 436 17.99 -11.72 -25.53
N THR A 437 17.73 -12.05 -26.80
CA THR A 437 16.75 -11.35 -27.63
C THR A 437 15.32 -11.84 -27.42
N GLY A 438 15.11 -12.83 -26.54
CA GLY A 438 13.82 -13.40 -26.20
C GLY A 438 13.59 -13.43 -24.68
N ALA A 439 14.11 -12.42 -23.97
CA ALA A 439 14.18 -12.41 -22.52
C ALA A 439 12.80 -12.61 -21.87
N TYR A 440 12.66 -13.65 -21.05
CA TYR A 440 11.47 -13.90 -20.24
C TYR A 440 11.82 -14.35 -18.83
N TRP A 441 10.88 -14.08 -17.93
CA TRP A 441 10.81 -14.63 -16.58
C TRP A 441 9.43 -15.26 -16.40
N GLN A 442 9.36 -16.45 -15.81
CA GLN A 442 8.12 -17.21 -15.66
C GLN A 442 8.02 -17.84 -14.27
N ALA A 443 6.87 -17.68 -13.63
CA ALA A 443 6.48 -18.38 -12.42
C ALA A 443 5.50 -19.52 -12.73
N ASP A 444 5.78 -20.72 -12.22
CA ASP A 444 4.85 -21.85 -12.13
C ASP A 444 4.16 -21.85 -10.75
N LEU A 445 2.87 -21.53 -10.73
CA LEU A 445 2.03 -21.47 -9.52
C LEU A 445 1.63 -22.87 -9.00
N GLY A 446 2.15 -23.95 -9.62
CA GLY A 446 1.93 -25.36 -9.30
C GLY A 446 0.57 -25.91 -9.76
N SER A 447 -0.44 -25.07 -9.87
CA SER A 447 -1.79 -25.40 -10.36
C SER A 447 -2.43 -24.17 -11.00
N SER A 448 -3.53 -24.35 -11.75
CA SER A 448 -4.28 -23.20 -12.26
C SER A 448 -4.88 -22.41 -11.09
N LYS A 449 -4.65 -21.09 -11.06
CA LYS A 449 -5.15 -20.17 -10.04
C LYS A 449 -5.93 -19.04 -10.69
N SER A 450 -7.02 -18.62 -10.06
CA SER A 450 -7.69 -17.38 -10.42
C SER A 450 -6.82 -16.20 -9.99
N LEU A 451 -6.49 -15.33 -10.94
CA LEU A 451 -5.63 -14.17 -10.71
C LEU A 451 -6.47 -12.89 -10.80
N SER A 452 -6.16 -11.93 -9.96
CA SER A 452 -6.86 -10.64 -9.88
C SER A 452 -5.93 -9.46 -10.18
N GLN A 453 -4.64 -9.58 -9.88
CA GLN A 453 -3.66 -8.54 -10.16
C GLN A 453 -2.26 -9.14 -10.33
N ILE A 454 -1.45 -8.54 -11.19
CA ILE A 454 -0.01 -8.81 -11.28
C ILE A 454 0.72 -7.48 -11.12
N GLN A 455 1.79 -7.43 -10.34
CA GLN A 455 2.64 -6.25 -10.18
C GLN A 455 4.06 -6.56 -10.64
N ILE A 456 4.69 -5.59 -11.31
CA ILE A 456 6.12 -5.60 -11.59
C ILE A 456 6.73 -4.39 -10.89
N LEU A 457 7.67 -4.64 -9.99
CA LEU A 457 8.53 -3.59 -9.46
C LEU A 457 9.74 -3.50 -10.37
N THR A 458 10.01 -2.28 -10.81
CA THR A 458 11.19 -1.99 -11.63
C THR A 458 12.43 -1.80 -10.76
N ARG A 459 13.60 -1.82 -11.40
CA ARG A 459 14.90 -1.70 -10.74
C ARG A 459 14.96 -0.50 -9.78
N THR A 460 15.46 -0.75 -8.56
CA THR A 460 15.58 0.29 -7.51
C THR A 460 17.01 0.77 -7.27
N GLY A 461 18.01 -0.03 -7.62
CA GLY A 461 19.42 0.26 -7.32
C GLY A 461 20.04 1.38 -8.17
N TYR A 462 19.67 1.49 -9.45
CA TYR A 462 20.05 2.60 -10.32
C TYR A 462 19.10 2.68 -11.53
N ASP A 463 19.12 3.81 -12.21
CA ASP A 463 18.23 4.09 -13.34
C ASP A 463 18.69 3.40 -14.64
N HIS A 464 17.85 2.49 -15.14
CA HIS A 464 18.06 1.79 -16.42
C HIS A 464 16.75 1.79 -17.25
N PRO A 465 16.54 2.81 -18.10
CA PRO A 465 15.30 3.01 -18.85
C PRO A 465 14.81 1.83 -19.70
N THR A 466 15.71 1.22 -20.47
CA THR A 466 15.36 0.18 -21.47
C THR A 466 14.76 -1.08 -20.87
N THR A 467 14.98 -1.35 -19.58
CA THR A 467 14.38 -2.49 -18.87
C THR A 467 12.95 -2.20 -18.40
N ARG A 468 12.47 -0.96 -18.53
CA ARG A 468 11.20 -0.47 -18.00
C ARG A 468 10.17 -0.14 -19.09
N GLU A 469 10.45 -0.57 -20.32
CA GLU A 469 9.59 -0.43 -21.52
C GLU A 469 9.56 -1.76 -22.32
N ASN A 470 8.66 -1.86 -23.29
CA ASN A 470 8.56 -2.98 -24.25
C ASN A 470 8.55 -4.36 -23.57
N PHE A 471 7.55 -4.62 -22.73
CA PHE A 471 7.32 -5.93 -22.14
C PHE A 471 5.83 -6.27 -22.10
N ARG A 472 5.49 -7.54 -21.96
CA ARG A 472 4.10 -7.99 -21.75
C ARG A 472 4.01 -9.10 -20.71
N ILE A 473 2.81 -9.24 -20.15
CA ILE A 473 2.49 -10.21 -19.11
C ILE A 473 1.47 -11.19 -19.68
N ARG A 474 1.75 -12.49 -19.57
CA ARG A 474 0.86 -13.57 -19.97
C ARG A 474 0.46 -14.44 -18.80
N VAL A 475 -0.78 -14.91 -18.84
CA VAL A 475 -1.31 -15.97 -17.98
C VAL A 475 -1.66 -17.18 -18.84
N SER A 476 -1.12 -18.36 -18.52
CA SER A 476 -1.30 -19.57 -19.33
C SER A 476 -1.50 -20.84 -18.49
N GLY A 477 -2.07 -21.87 -19.12
CA GLY A 477 -2.15 -23.22 -18.55
C GLY A 477 -0.92 -24.09 -18.80
N SER A 478 -0.02 -23.69 -19.70
CA SER A 478 1.18 -24.43 -20.09
C SER A 478 2.43 -23.57 -19.99
N ALA A 479 3.56 -24.20 -19.67
CA ALA A 479 4.86 -23.55 -19.54
C ALA A 479 5.42 -22.97 -20.85
N THR A 480 4.81 -23.27 -22.01
CA THR A 480 5.32 -22.87 -23.34
C THR A 480 5.31 -21.36 -23.52
N THR A 481 6.50 -20.75 -23.53
CA THR A 481 6.71 -19.35 -23.90
C THR A 481 6.59 -19.17 -25.43
N GLY A 482 6.08 -18.02 -25.87
CA GLY A 482 6.14 -17.61 -27.29
C GLY A 482 4.89 -17.78 -28.16
N SER A 483 3.73 -18.19 -27.64
CA SER A 483 2.43 -18.10 -28.36
C SER A 483 1.21 -18.56 -27.56
N GLY A 484 1.39 -19.30 -26.47
CA GLY A 484 0.30 -19.75 -25.60
C GLY A 484 -0.07 -18.73 -24.52
N GLY A 485 -1.34 -18.75 -24.10
CA GLY A 485 -1.85 -17.95 -22.98
C GLY A 485 -2.36 -16.56 -23.34
N THR A 486 -3.14 -16.01 -22.41
CA THR A 486 -3.78 -14.70 -22.53
C THR A 486 -2.79 -13.61 -22.14
N VAL A 487 -2.56 -12.63 -23.03
CA VAL A 487 -1.87 -11.39 -22.65
C VAL A 487 -2.82 -10.61 -21.77
N VAL A 488 -2.46 -10.41 -20.51
CA VAL A 488 -3.29 -9.69 -19.55
C VAL A 488 -2.93 -8.21 -19.50
N CYS A 489 -1.65 -7.87 -19.68
CA CYS A 489 -1.18 -6.49 -19.80
C CYS A 489 0.07 -6.40 -20.67
N ALA A 490 0.36 -5.20 -21.17
CA ALA A 490 1.61 -4.89 -21.85
C ALA A 490 2.04 -3.44 -21.60
N ARG A 491 3.34 -3.19 -21.74
CA ARG A 491 3.94 -1.87 -21.80
C ARG A 491 4.69 -1.75 -23.12
N GLY A 492 4.32 -0.74 -23.92
CA GLY A 492 4.99 -0.41 -25.18
C GLY A 492 6.25 0.43 -24.97
N THR A 493 6.54 1.32 -25.92
CA THR A 493 7.75 2.16 -25.96
C THR A 493 7.73 3.33 -24.96
N THR A 494 6.67 3.47 -24.17
CA THR A 494 6.62 4.48 -23.12
C THR A 494 7.28 3.90 -21.87
N GLU A 495 8.47 4.37 -21.56
CA GLU A 495 9.18 4.06 -20.33
C GLU A 495 8.30 4.31 -19.09
N LEU A 496 8.32 3.38 -18.13
CA LEU A 496 7.81 3.68 -16.79
C LEU A 496 8.65 4.78 -16.12
N PRO A 497 8.25 5.35 -14.98
CA PRO A 497 9.17 6.14 -14.15
C PRO A 497 10.26 5.27 -13.48
N TYR A 498 11.38 5.88 -13.08
CA TYR A 498 12.41 5.20 -12.30
C TYR A 498 11.83 4.71 -10.96
N ARG A 499 12.10 3.45 -10.58
CA ARG A 499 11.52 2.76 -9.41
C ARG A 499 10.00 2.60 -9.43
N ALA A 500 9.39 2.74 -10.60
CA ALA A 500 7.95 2.55 -10.74
C ALA A 500 7.52 1.12 -10.40
N ARG A 501 6.28 1.04 -9.96
CA ARG A 501 5.48 -0.17 -9.87
C ARG A 501 4.51 -0.19 -11.05
N PHE A 502 4.63 -1.17 -11.94
CA PHE A 502 3.63 -1.44 -12.97
C PHE A 502 2.56 -2.36 -12.38
N VAL A 503 1.33 -1.86 -12.31
CA VAL A 503 0.16 -2.62 -11.84
C VAL A 503 -0.62 -3.10 -13.04
N CYS A 504 -0.80 -4.42 -13.13
CA CYS A 504 -1.58 -5.10 -14.15
C CYS A 504 -2.82 -5.69 -13.51
N ASP A 505 -3.98 -5.10 -13.77
CA ASP A 505 -5.23 -5.70 -13.33
C ASP A 505 -5.62 -6.82 -14.27
N VAL A 506 -5.68 -8.02 -13.70
CA VAL A 506 -5.97 -9.21 -14.49
C VAL A 506 -7.48 -9.23 -14.77
N PRO A 507 -7.92 -9.37 -16.03
CA PRO A 507 -9.34 -9.41 -16.36
C PRO A 507 -10.10 -10.46 -15.55
N THR A 508 -11.28 -10.09 -15.04
CA THR A 508 -12.12 -10.97 -14.22
C THR A 508 -12.38 -12.31 -14.92
N GLY A 509 -12.21 -13.42 -14.20
CA GLY A 509 -12.35 -14.78 -14.73
C GLY A 509 -11.09 -15.35 -15.37
N THR A 510 -9.99 -14.59 -15.46
CA THR A 510 -8.71 -15.13 -15.92
C THR A 510 -8.14 -16.09 -14.88
N SER A 511 -7.83 -17.30 -15.32
CA SER A 511 -7.09 -18.28 -14.53
C SER A 511 -5.94 -18.87 -15.32
N GLY A 512 -4.87 -19.23 -14.62
CA GLY A 512 -3.73 -19.92 -15.22
C GLY A 512 -2.77 -20.46 -14.19
N ARG A 513 -1.92 -21.37 -14.64
CA ARG A 513 -0.84 -21.97 -13.83
C ARG A 513 0.45 -21.18 -13.94
N TYR A 514 0.69 -20.53 -15.08
CA TYR A 514 1.93 -19.82 -15.33
C TYR A 514 1.68 -18.32 -15.49
N VAL A 515 2.53 -17.52 -14.86
CA VAL A 515 2.65 -16.07 -15.09
C VAL A 515 3.98 -15.82 -15.76
N THR A 516 3.96 -15.28 -16.97
CA THR A 516 5.18 -14.99 -17.75
C THR A 516 5.28 -13.50 -18.02
N VAL A 517 6.41 -12.90 -17.70
CA VAL A 517 6.78 -11.54 -18.07
C VAL A 517 7.86 -11.63 -19.14
N GLU A 518 7.61 -11.08 -20.33
CA GLU A 518 8.50 -11.22 -21.47
C GLU A 518 8.80 -9.86 -22.11
N LYS A 519 10.06 -9.65 -22.49
CA LYS A 519 10.52 -8.49 -23.24
C LYS A 519 10.11 -8.64 -24.71
N THR A 520 9.74 -7.54 -25.36
CA THR A 520 9.18 -7.56 -26.73
C THR A 520 10.02 -6.88 -27.80
N ASP A 521 11.15 -6.27 -27.45
CA ASP A 521 12.05 -5.55 -28.35
C ASP A 521 13.45 -6.19 -28.47
N GLY A 522 13.68 -7.30 -27.76
CA GLY A 522 14.92 -8.07 -27.84
C GLY A 522 16.12 -7.45 -27.13
N VAL A 523 15.89 -6.52 -26.20
CA VAL A 523 16.95 -5.95 -25.34
C VAL A 523 16.98 -6.62 -23.97
N GLN A 524 18.02 -6.31 -23.18
CA GLN A 524 18.16 -6.81 -21.81
C GLN A 524 16.90 -6.49 -20.97
N PHE A 525 16.51 -7.44 -20.11
CA PHE A 525 15.42 -7.27 -19.18
C PHE A 525 15.89 -7.37 -17.73
N PHE A 526 15.26 -6.59 -16.85
CA PHE A 526 15.47 -6.59 -15.42
C PHE A 526 14.12 -6.49 -14.70
N LEU A 527 13.89 -7.34 -13.71
CA LEU A 527 12.70 -7.31 -12.85
C LEU A 527 13.17 -7.31 -11.39
N ALA A 528 12.81 -6.27 -10.63
CA ALA A 528 13.15 -6.23 -9.21
C ALA A 528 12.28 -7.22 -8.44
N GLU A 529 10.97 -7.20 -8.69
CA GLU A 529 10.03 -8.15 -8.09
C GLU A 529 8.81 -8.31 -9.00
N VAL A 530 8.31 -9.54 -9.11
CA VAL A 530 7.05 -9.89 -9.77
C VAL A 530 6.10 -10.45 -8.72
N ARG A 531 4.88 -9.93 -8.69
CA ARG A 531 3.86 -10.36 -7.73
C ARG A 531 2.62 -10.76 -8.51
N ALA A 532 2.03 -11.91 -8.22
CA ALA A 532 0.74 -12.31 -8.81
C ALA A 532 -0.25 -12.63 -7.70
N PHE A 533 -1.32 -11.86 -7.65
CA PHE A 533 -2.34 -11.90 -6.62
C PHE A 533 -3.56 -12.69 -7.09
N GLY A 534 -4.10 -13.52 -6.22
CA GLY A 534 -5.26 -14.34 -6.51
C GLY A 534 -5.75 -15.13 -5.30
N SER A 535 -6.79 -15.93 -5.49
CA SER A 535 -7.34 -16.80 -4.44
C SER A 535 -6.38 -17.94 -4.12
N GLY A 536 -5.92 -18.05 -2.88
CA GLY A 536 -5.03 -19.13 -2.42
C GLY A 536 -4.82 -19.10 -0.91
N THR A 537 -4.08 -20.09 -0.39
CA THR A 537 -3.65 -20.15 1.01
C THR A 537 -2.29 -19.47 1.17
N HIS A 538 -2.16 -18.53 2.10
CA HIS A 538 -0.89 -17.85 2.37
C HIS A 538 0.02 -18.76 3.22
N ARG A 539 1.32 -18.77 2.92
CA ARG A 539 2.34 -19.33 3.79
C ARG A 539 3.01 -18.18 4.55
N VAL A 540 2.81 -18.10 5.86
CA VAL A 540 3.49 -17.10 6.70
C VAL A 540 4.81 -17.69 7.18
N ASP A 541 5.93 -17.04 6.89
CA ASP A 541 7.22 -17.45 7.47
C ASP A 541 7.25 -17.03 8.94
N ARG A 542 7.26 -18.02 9.82
CA ARG A 542 7.29 -17.82 11.26
C ARG A 542 8.71 -17.57 11.77
N THR A 543 9.77 -17.91 11.01
CA THR A 543 11.14 -17.71 11.48
C THR A 543 11.54 -16.24 11.47
N ALA A 544 11.02 -15.44 10.54
CA ALA A 544 11.28 -13.99 10.45
C ALA A 544 11.05 -13.27 11.80
N THR A 545 9.91 -13.56 12.44
CA THR A 545 9.54 -13.00 13.75
C THR A 545 9.99 -13.85 14.95
N ALA A 546 10.44 -15.09 14.73
CA ALA A 546 10.90 -15.96 15.81
C ALA A 546 12.18 -15.43 16.46
N SER A 547 12.33 -15.68 17.76
CA SER A 547 13.66 -15.57 18.38
C SER A 547 14.48 -16.81 18.03
N VAL A 548 15.79 -16.66 17.85
CA VAL A 548 16.68 -17.76 17.49
C VAL A 548 17.90 -17.79 18.40
N VAL A 549 18.27 -18.99 18.85
CA VAL A 549 19.47 -19.26 19.65
C VAL A 549 20.29 -20.35 18.97
N GLY A 550 21.60 -20.14 18.92
CA GLY A 550 22.55 -21.10 18.38
C GLY A 550 23.37 -21.73 19.49
N SER A 551 23.87 -22.94 19.30
CA SER A 551 24.80 -23.60 20.23
C SER A 551 26.06 -22.76 20.47
N SER A 552 26.59 -22.15 19.41
CA SER A 552 27.68 -21.17 19.42
C SER A 552 27.73 -20.39 18.11
N SER A 553 28.52 -19.32 18.00
CA SER A 553 28.69 -18.56 16.75
C SER A 553 30.14 -18.13 16.56
N ALA A 554 30.69 -18.38 15.38
CA ALA A 554 31.99 -17.87 14.99
C ALA A 554 31.93 -16.35 14.83
N SER A 555 33.06 -15.67 15.09
CA SER A 555 33.14 -14.22 14.93
C SER A 555 32.76 -13.81 13.51
N GLY A 556 31.80 -12.89 13.36
CA GLY A 556 31.28 -12.43 12.07
C GLY A 556 30.18 -13.31 11.44
N TYR A 557 29.77 -14.41 12.07
CA TYR A 557 28.74 -15.34 11.57
C TYR A 557 27.70 -15.67 12.66
N PRO A 558 26.93 -14.67 13.14
CA PRO A 558 25.97 -14.86 14.23
C PRO A 558 24.79 -15.75 13.82
N VAL A 559 24.16 -16.42 14.79
CA VAL A 559 22.99 -17.27 14.53
C VAL A 559 21.82 -16.52 13.90
N THR A 560 21.71 -15.20 14.09
CA THR A 560 20.63 -14.41 13.50
C THR A 560 20.61 -14.42 11.97
N ARG A 561 21.72 -14.81 11.32
CA ARG A 561 21.83 -14.91 9.87
C ARG A 561 20.97 -16.01 9.25
N VAL A 562 20.59 -17.04 10.02
CA VAL A 562 19.76 -18.14 9.50
C VAL A 562 18.31 -17.75 9.19
N LYS A 563 17.93 -16.49 9.42
CA LYS A 563 16.56 -16.00 9.29
C LYS A 563 16.50 -14.55 8.80
N ASP A 564 17.55 -14.10 8.12
CA ASP A 564 17.63 -12.73 7.59
C ASP A 564 17.17 -12.65 6.13
N GLY A 565 16.69 -13.76 5.58
CA GLY A 565 16.21 -13.91 4.23
C GLY A 565 17.33 -13.89 3.20
N ASP A 566 18.61 -13.99 3.58
CA ASP A 566 19.74 -13.93 2.66
C ASP A 566 20.62 -15.18 2.74
N VAL A 567 20.43 -16.07 1.76
CA VAL A 567 21.21 -17.32 1.59
C VAL A 567 22.71 -17.09 1.32
N TRP A 568 23.13 -15.85 1.03
CA TRP A 568 24.53 -15.47 0.86
C TRP A 568 25.18 -15.00 2.15
N THR A 569 24.42 -14.93 3.24
CA THR A 569 24.98 -14.83 4.57
C THR A 569 24.86 -16.17 5.28
N SER A 570 25.71 -16.40 6.29
CA SER A 570 25.64 -17.63 7.06
C SER A 570 25.85 -17.44 8.55
N TRP A 571 25.22 -18.34 9.30
CA TRP A 571 25.64 -18.70 10.65
C TRP A 571 26.66 -19.83 10.59
N ARG A 572 27.68 -19.76 11.44
CA ARG A 572 28.70 -20.81 11.57
C ARG A 572 28.94 -21.11 13.04
N ALA A 573 28.77 -22.37 13.43
CA ALA A 573 29.06 -22.81 14.79
C ALA A 573 30.59 -22.88 15.02
N THR A 574 31.06 -22.54 16.23
CA THR A 574 32.48 -22.70 16.62
C THR A 574 32.82 -24.13 17.03
N GLY A 575 31.83 -24.95 17.35
CA GLY A 575 31.96 -26.37 17.68
C GLY A 575 31.06 -27.20 16.76
N SER A 576 31.43 -28.47 16.54
CA SER A 576 30.81 -29.30 15.52
C SER A 576 29.81 -30.33 16.06
N ALA A 577 30.20 -31.11 17.07
CA ALA A 577 29.34 -32.15 17.62
C ALA A 577 28.15 -31.56 18.39
N GLY A 578 26.93 -31.81 17.91
CA GLY A 578 25.70 -31.35 18.56
C GLY A 578 25.37 -29.88 18.32
N ALA A 579 25.96 -29.24 17.30
CA ALA A 579 25.62 -27.86 16.96
C ALA A 579 24.15 -27.73 16.54
N PHE A 580 23.50 -26.65 16.97
CA PHE A 580 22.09 -26.40 16.69
C PHE A 580 21.76 -24.93 16.47
N ALA A 581 20.75 -24.67 15.64
CA ALA A 581 19.99 -23.43 15.61
C ALA A 581 18.54 -23.74 16.01
N GLN A 582 18.07 -23.14 17.10
CA GLN A 582 16.74 -23.36 17.66
C GLN A 582 15.93 -22.06 17.63
N PHE A 583 14.69 -22.18 17.18
CA PHE A 583 13.75 -21.08 17.03
C PHE A 583 12.64 -21.21 18.09
N ASP A 584 12.24 -20.09 18.71
CA ASP A 584 11.02 -19.97 19.53
C ASP A 584 10.07 -18.99 18.84
N PHE A 585 8.89 -19.49 18.45
CA PHE A 585 7.83 -18.72 17.82
C PHE A 585 7.02 -17.87 18.83
N GLY A 586 7.35 -17.92 20.12
CA GLY A 586 6.68 -17.22 21.22
C GLY A 586 5.39 -17.91 21.69
N SER A 587 4.67 -18.55 20.77
CA SER A 587 3.47 -19.36 21.00
C SER A 587 3.46 -20.58 20.07
N ALA A 588 2.60 -21.57 20.36
CA ALA A 588 2.47 -22.74 19.50
C ALA A 588 1.77 -22.35 18.18
N VAL A 589 2.38 -22.68 17.05
CA VAL A 589 1.87 -22.35 15.71
C VAL A 589 1.70 -23.61 14.87
N ASP A 590 0.68 -23.65 14.01
CA ASP A 590 0.55 -24.72 13.01
C ASP A 590 1.57 -24.49 11.89
N LEU A 591 2.47 -25.44 11.69
CA LEU A 591 3.50 -25.38 10.65
C LEU A 591 3.17 -26.39 9.57
N ALA A 592 3.30 -25.98 8.32
CA ALA A 592 3.04 -26.81 7.16
C ALA A 592 4.32 -27.27 6.46
N ALA A 593 5.37 -26.45 6.45
CA ALA A 593 6.65 -26.82 5.88
C ALA A 593 7.82 -26.10 6.56
N ILE A 594 8.99 -26.74 6.57
CA ILE A 594 10.26 -26.13 6.94
C ILE A 594 11.21 -26.32 5.76
N GLN A 595 11.96 -25.27 5.43
CA GLN A 595 13.01 -25.30 4.41
C GLN A 595 14.34 -24.94 5.07
N VAL A 596 15.39 -25.72 4.76
CA VAL A 596 16.76 -25.46 5.20
C VAL A 596 17.64 -25.26 3.97
N ALA A 597 18.26 -24.08 3.86
CA ALA A 597 19.22 -23.75 2.83
C ALA A 597 20.64 -23.76 3.40
N PRO A 598 21.61 -24.33 2.66
CA PRO A 598 23.01 -24.30 3.08
C PRO A 598 23.61 -22.89 2.94
N ALA A 599 24.71 -22.66 3.65
CA ALA A 599 25.52 -21.46 3.49
C ALA A 599 26.12 -21.39 2.08
N ARG A 600 25.73 -20.41 1.26
CA ARG A 600 26.27 -20.27 -0.12
C ARG A 600 27.57 -19.50 -0.19
N ASP A 601 27.88 -18.72 0.84
CA ASP A 601 29.18 -18.05 1.03
C ASP A 601 30.29 -18.98 1.53
N PHE A 602 29.96 -20.24 1.79
CA PHE A 602 30.88 -21.25 2.33
C PHE A 602 30.57 -22.66 1.80
N ASP A 603 31.26 -23.05 0.73
CA ASP A 603 31.10 -24.38 0.14
C ASP A 603 31.86 -25.47 0.93
N ASP A 604 31.30 -25.90 2.07
CA ASP A 604 31.77 -27.09 2.79
C ASP A 604 30.70 -28.21 2.72
N PRO A 605 30.91 -29.27 1.92
CA PRO A 605 29.98 -30.39 1.80
C PRO A 605 29.65 -31.06 3.14
N SER A 606 30.56 -31.04 4.11
CA SER A 606 30.34 -31.67 5.42
C SER A 606 29.35 -30.90 6.29
N SER A 607 29.17 -29.60 6.04
CA SER A 607 28.18 -28.74 6.70
C SER A 607 26.77 -28.90 6.12
N ARG A 608 26.65 -29.42 4.89
CA ARG A 608 25.38 -29.63 4.16
C ARG A 608 24.88 -31.07 4.20
N ALA A 609 25.46 -31.89 5.08
CA ALA A 609 25.14 -33.29 5.30
C ALA A 609 24.88 -33.54 6.79
N ASN A 610 24.25 -34.67 7.12
CA ASN A 610 24.12 -35.16 8.50
C ASN A 610 23.47 -34.16 9.48
N PHE A 611 22.34 -33.57 9.09
CA PHE A 611 21.53 -32.73 9.99
C PHE A 611 20.11 -33.24 10.09
N GLU A 612 19.45 -32.92 11.20
CA GLU A 612 18.06 -33.23 11.49
C GLU A 612 17.27 -31.95 11.73
N VAL A 613 16.01 -31.95 11.32
CA VAL A 613 15.04 -30.90 11.64
C VAL A 613 14.00 -31.49 12.57
N ARG A 614 13.82 -30.87 13.73
CA ARG A 614 12.89 -31.30 14.77
C ARG A 614 11.96 -30.18 15.18
N VAL A 615 10.78 -30.53 15.65
CA VAL A 615 9.80 -29.61 16.27
C VAL A 615 9.47 -30.06 17.70
N SER A 616 9.13 -29.11 18.57
CA SER A 616 8.73 -29.39 19.96
C SER A 616 7.84 -28.29 20.54
N ASN A 617 7.11 -28.62 21.60
CA ASN A 617 6.46 -27.64 22.48
C ASN A 617 7.25 -27.39 23.77
N ASN A 618 8.43 -28.00 23.90
CA ASN A 618 9.38 -27.80 24.99
C ASN A 618 10.67 -27.21 24.43
N SER A 619 11.22 -26.20 25.09
CA SER A 619 12.50 -25.60 24.69
C SER A 619 13.67 -26.56 24.86
N ASN A 620 13.53 -27.60 25.69
CA ASN A 620 14.49 -28.69 25.82
C ASN A 620 14.04 -29.90 24.97
N PHE A 621 14.63 -30.03 23.77
CA PHE A 621 14.30 -31.08 22.79
C PHE A 621 14.57 -32.52 23.26
N SER A 622 15.35 -32.70 24.34
CA SER A 622 15.58 -34.02 24.96
C SER A 622 14.39 -34.52 25.79
N LEU A 623 13.50 -33.61 26.23
CA LEU A 623 12.29 -33.95 26.99
C LEU A 623 11.10 -34.34 26.10
N GLY A 624 11.29 -34.27 24.77
CA GLY A 624 10.29 -34.62 23.78
C GLY A 624 10.42 -33.74 22.54
N SER A 625 10.63 -34.36 21.38
CA SER A 625 10.63 -33.70 20.08
C SER A 625 10.17 -34.65 19.00
N THR A 626 9.62 -34.10 17.93
CA THR A 626 9.22 -34.84 16.74
C THR A 626 10.24 -34.58 15.63
N LEU A 627 10.82 -35.64 15.08
CA LEU A 627 11.65 -35.56 13.90
C LEU A 627 10.75 -35.25 12.69
N VAL A 628 11.05 -34.15 12.01
CA VAL A 628 10.33 -33.72 10.80
C VAL A 628 11.00 -34.35 9.57
N CYS A 629 12.31 -34.18 9.46
CA CYS A 629 13.12 -34.70 8.36
C CYS A 629 14.59 -34.75 8.77
N SER A 630 15.41 -35.41 7.96
CA SER A 630 16.86 -35.39 8.10
C SER A 630 17.54 -35.31 6.73
N GLN A 631 18.80 -34.87 6.74
CA GLN A 631 19.74 -34.98 5.63
C GLN A 631 20.79 -36.02 6.02
N GLY A 632 20.97 -37.03 5.16
CA GLY A 632 21.95 -38.09 5.37
C GLY A 632 23.39 -37.68 5.03
N ALA A 633 24.25 -38.68 4.84
CA ALA A 633 25.68 -38.47 4.57
C ALA A 633 25.97 -37.81 3.20
N THR A 634 25.04 -37.87 2.26
CA THR A 634 25.15 -37.16 0.99
C THR A 634 24.87 -35.68 1.21
N ALA A 635 25.83 -34.82 0.90
CA ALA A 635 25.65 -33.37 1.00
C ALA A 635 24.58 -32.87 0.02
N LEU A 636 23.79 -31.88 0.46
CA LEU A 636 22.96 -31.10 -0.45
C LEU A 636 23.84 -30.36 -1.46
N GLY A 637 23.35 -30.17 -2.69
CA GLY A 637 23.96 -29.22 -3.61
C GLY A 637 23.98 -27.82 -2.99
N ILE A 638 24.98 -27.01 -3.33
CA ILE A 638 25.15 -25.68 -2.74
C ILE A 638 23.96 -24.74 -3.04
N ASN A 639 23.23 -24.99 -4.12
CA ASN A 639 22.04 -24.23 -4.49
C ASN A 639 20.73 -24.94 -4.13
N ASP A 640 20.80 -26.18 -3.62
CA ASP A 640 19.63 -26.96 -3.26
C ASP A 640 19.12 -26.58 -1.86
N THR A 641 17.87 -26.93 -1.57
CA THR A 641 17.26 -26.81 -0.25
C THR A 641 16.78 -28.17 0.25
N ARG A 642 16.67 -28.29 1.57
CA ARG A 642 15.98 -29.42 2.20
C ARG A 642 14.59 -28.99 2.63
N ASP A 643 13.59 -29.42 1.86
CA ASP A 643 12.18 -29.19 2.14
C ASP A 643 11.59 -30.31 2.99
N CYS A 644 10.91 -29.91 4.07
CA CYS A 644 10.43 -30.80 5.11
C CYS A 644 8.96 -30.55 5.39
N ALA A 645 8.11 -31.54 5.11
CA ALA A 645 6.70 -31.50 5.47
C ALA A 645 6.55 -31.69 6.98
N VAL A 646 5.86 -30.77 7.65
CA VAL A 646 5.68 -30.84 9.11
C VAL A 646 4.44 -31.65 9.44
N PRO A 647 4.51 -32.60 10.40
CA PRO A 647 3.34 -33.32 10.86
C PRO A 647 2.27 -32.38 11.44
N ALA A 648 1.01 -32.68 11.15
CA ALA A 648 -0.13 -31.89 11.63
C ALA A 648 -0.09 -31.71 13.16
N GLY A 649 -0.25 -30.48 13.62
CA GLY A 649 -0.21 -30.10 15.02
C GLY A 649 0.41 -28.72 15.22
N THR A 650 0.30 -28.18 16.43
CA THR A 650 0.89 -26.89 16.79
C THR A 650 2.22 -27.07 17.50
N TRP A 651 3.24 -26.30 17.09
CA TRP A 651 4.60 -26.38 17.58
C TRP A 651 5.11 -24.99 17.97
N ARG A 652 5.70 -24.86 19.16
CA ARG A 652 6.30 -23.60 19.62
C ARG A 652 7.78 -23.46 19.23
N TYR A 653 8.48 -24.58 19.15
CA TYR A 653 9.91 -24.61 18.89
C TYR A 653 10.22 -25.46 17.65
N MET A 654 11.25 -25.06 16.92
CA MET A 654 11.92 -25.92 15.95
C MET A 654 13.44 -25.83 16.12
N ALA A 655 14.16 -26.87 15.71
CA ALA A 655 15.60 -26.87 15.72
C ALA A 655 16.17 -27.59 14.49
N VAL A 656 17.25 -27.04 13.95
CA VAL A 656 18.12 -27.73 12.99
C VAL A 656 19.40 -28.12 13.73
N THR A 657 19.67 -29.42 13.80
CA THR A 657 20.75 -29.98 14.63
C THR A 657 21.63 -30.90 13.82
N THR A 658 22.96 -30.87 14.01
CA THR A 658 23.85 -31.89 13.44
C THR A 658 24.37 -32.85 14.51
N SER A 659 24.52 -34.12 14.13
CA SER A 659 25.22 -35.13 14.93
C SER A 659 26.68 -35.30 14.51
N ASN A 660 27.13 -34.55 13.50
CA ASN A 660 28.46 -34.71 12.90
C ASN A 660 29.52 -33.93 13.69
N SER A 661 30.77 -34.39 13.65
CA SER A 661 31.92 -33.67 14.24
C SER A 661 32.59 -32.71 13.27
N SER A 662 31.95 -32.41 12.13
CA SER A 662 32.39 -31.44 11.12
C SER A 662 31.82 -30.03 11.32
N PRO A 663 32.43 -28.98 10.75
CA PRO A 663 31.89 -27.62 10.82
C PRO A 663 30.43 -27.56 10.38
N PHE A 664 29.58 -26.90 11.18
CA PHE A 664 28.17 -26.76 10.88
C PHE A 664 27.83 -25.31 10.58
N SER A 665 27.20 -25.10 9.43
CA SER A 665 26.80 -23.79 8.93
C SER A 665 25.48 -23.87 8.19
N LEU A 666 24.67 -22.83 8.37
CA LEU A 666 23.37 -22.67 7.70
C LEU A 666 23.35 -21.32 7.00
N GLY A 667 22.76 -21.31 5.80
CA GLY A 667 22.47 -20.08 5.08
C GLY A 667 21.18 -19.48 5.61
N GLU A 668 20.06 -20.15 5.31
CA GLU A 668 18.72 -19.68 5.68
C GLU A 668 17.83 -20.84 6.14
N VAL A 669 16.90 -20.56 7.04
CA VAL A 669 15.86 -21.49 7.51
C VAL A 669 14.52 -20.77 7.55
N ALA A 670 13.55 -21.30 6.80
CA ALA A 670 12.19 -20.77 6.74
C ALA A 670 11.20 -21.81 7.26
N ALA A 671 10.20 -21.38 8.04
CA ALA A 671 9.16 -22.24 8.60
C ALA A 671 7.78 -21.66 8.35
N TRP A 672 7.01 -22.33 7.51
CA TRP A 672 5.80 -21.80 6.93
C TRP A 672 4.57 -22.35 7.62
N SER A 673 3.73 -21.49 8.20
CA SER A 673 2.34 -21.83 8.52
C SER A 673 1.48 -21.76 7.27
N THR A 674 0.65 -22.76 6.98
CA THR A 674 -0.47 -22.57 6.05
C THR A 674 -1.58 -21.86 6.79
N VAL A 675 -1.80 -20.59 6.45
CA VAL A 675 -2.99 -19.88 6.88
C VAL A 675 -4.02 -20.08 5.78
N GLY A 676 -5.03 -20.90 6.07
CA GLY A 676 -6.26 -20.91 5.27
C GLY A 676 -6.86 -19.50 5.29
N ALA A 677 -7.57 -19.13 4.22
CA ALA A 677 -8.47 -17.99 4.34
C ALA A 677 -9.38 -18.25 5.55
N PRO A 678 -9.58 -17.28 6.46
CA PRO A 678 -10.62 -17.40 7.48
C PRO A 678 -11.98 -17.71 6.86
#